data_AF-A0A8H5VL65-F1
#
_entry.id   AF-A0A8H5VL65-F1
#
_cell.length_a   1.000
_cell.length_b   1.000
_cell.length_c   1.000
_cell.angle_alpha   90.00
_cell.angle_beta   90.00
_cell.angle_gamma   90.00
#
_symmetry.space_group_name_H-M   'P 1'
#
loop_
_entity.id
_entity.type
_entity.pdbx_description
1 polymer ?
#
loop_
_entity_poly.entity_id
_entity_poly.type
_entity_poly.pdbx_seq_one_letter_code
_entity_poly.pdbx_strand_id
1 'polypeptide(L)'
;MHAASLLTLAAFYGVARTGLVNLGATVSVNGVYYFVHPEPVGILPSSSGLHRDRNFEFLPVTVFEAIDNRFDESTFNDTVKAWLAQDDVFNKGFLQEIYVKKDSNDVPGLPNYQDQGNMSSSWEEIDYTFNVPNGPYILNPSTGSLHTPYRLYLDTQGAFTQGAIPLSSGSFAPLPAALPGSSSITVGVPSRIYHLPSDDYPLAGVRIGVKDIYDVSGLKTGAGSRAYYDIYPEANGTAPAVQHLLDAGAVLVGKMKTTQFAAPENARDAIDYQAPFNPRGDGYQEVGSSSSGAGAGIASYHWLDLALGSDTGGSIRVPAEDNGIFGNRPTHGLVDLSRVIPLGPEFDTAGFLARDAEIWATACKDMYSSLTTNYTRYPKRVLTYDLPSTKDTGLSDSDRVVVQFVDRLVEFLSADLSTFNHTEEWSRSHPAGTPSDLQEFVGTTWAVISAKQQTRLVRDSFFKDYAAAYDGRVPFVNPSTNGSWSWSDTLPTLLDEAVTNKTIFKSWWDEAMLPKNAESCSESLMLYIFKDAAPEYRSDYGSAMGSGDLLGVLLGLNTGFISPMVGNPDFSIPVGQVKHHSSITRCAEYLPVSVRIMAAEGCDGKRKVRCSRHTPLCERCSHFALTCEYSPMRTIGRPRRGQPLGYRANGVSGMAASPEVMDTGNFAGIMDQFLDDLGTPLPSFDMGFSTDQDNVQGQEALPSDLFNGSAMQQDQNGVYPGTAEKAMDVTPMSQNTESITTPGLSSQKCSCIELVNQHFSDIESSLETFQTLKVLKQSLASARTILECTVCFQSIKSPRTSRNVYLLGSLLSSIGSSYGDFFYAQKQQTGESSVSGTPIRLVVGQQPDARDMVELSLEGPSYIAFLQASLKGELDCLVKLGEGLATRQSQLHTEGHENCETGTSCSNTESLPTTKHPTEVCPKEVDMTTACACFRTVDQVKAAIAEAQRIISA
;
A
#
# COMPACT_ATOMS: atom_id res chain seq x y z
N MET A 1 61.10 -8.51 -68.84
CA MET A 1 60.17 -9.23 -67.94
C MET A 1 59.97 -8.40 -66.69
N HIS A 2 58.77 -8.46 -66.11
CA HIS A 2 58.36 -8.07 -64.75
C HIS A 2 58.91 -6.79 -64.09
N ALA A 3 57.99 -5.87 -63.77
CA ALA A 3 57.73 -5.45 -62.39
C ALA A 3 56.24 -5.07 -62.26
N ALA A 4 55.56 -5.52 -61.22
CA ALA A 4 54.12 -5.34 -61.05
C ALA A 4 53.77 -3.97 -60.43
N SER A 5 52.62 -3.41 -60.80
CA SER A 5 51.98 -2.33 -60.04
C SER A 5 51.21 -2.94 -58.86
N LEU A 6 51.61 -2.59 -57.64
CA LEU A 6 50.92 -2.97 -56.41
C LEU A 6 50.43 -1.71 -55.70
N LEU A 7 49.12 -1.49 -55.69
CA LEU A 7 48.49 -0.52 -54.81
C LEU A 7 48.63 -1.00 -53.36
N THR A 8 49.22 -0.17 -52.50
CA THR A 8 49.17 -0.37 -51.05
C THR A 8 47.80 0.09 -50.51
N LEU A 9 46.92 -0.88 -50.28
CA LEU A 9 45.72 -0.66 -49.46
C LEU A 9 46.17 -0.38 -48.01
N ALA A 10 46.01 0.87 -47.55
CA ALA A 10 46.18 1.20 -46.13
C ALA A 10 44.91 0.80 -45.37
N ALA A 11 44.84 -0.46 -44.91
CA ALA A 11 43.76 -0.92 -44.05
C ALA A 11 43.86 -0.24 -42.67
N PHE A 12 42.88 0.60 -42.34
CA PHE A 12 42.67 1.08 -40.97
C PHE A 12 42.21 -0.09 -40.09
N TYR A 13 43.16 -0.79 -39.47
CA TYR A 13 42.87 -1.71 -38.37
C TYR A 13 42.41 -0.90 -37.16
N GLY A 14 41.10 -0.80 -36.97
CA GLY A 14 40.51 -0.32 -35.73
C GLY A 14 40.89 -1.28 -34.60
N VAL A 15 41.79 -0.85 -33.71
CA VAL A 15 42.12 -1.61 -32.50
C VAL A 15 40.92 -1.53 -31.56
N ALA A 16 40.27 -2.67 -31.32
CA ALA A 16 39.21 -2.77 -30.33
C ALA A 16 39.76 -2.37 -28.96
N ARG A 17 39.11 -1.39 -28.31
CA ARG A 17 39.43 -0.98 -26.93
C ARG A 17 38.39 -1.58 -26.01
N THR A 18 38.84 -2.36 -25.04
CA THR A 18 38.01 -2.77 -23.90
C THR A 18 38.19 -1.74 -22.78
N GLY A 19 37.11 -1.48 -22.05
CA GLY A 19 37.09 -0.63 -20.86
C GLY A 19 36.25 -1.29 -19.78
N LEU A 20 36.68 -1.17 -18.53
CA LEU A 20 35.85 -1.54 -17.38
C LEU A 20 34.82 -0.45 -17.15
N VAL A 21 33.56 -0.84 -16.97
CA VAL A 21 32.48 0.05 -16.57
C VAL A 21 32.10 -0.33 -15.14
N ASN A 22 32.16 0.63 -14.21
CA ASN A 22 31.67 0.42 -12.85
C ASN A 22 30.15 0.55 -12.86
N LEU A 23 29.46 -0.58 -12.68
CA LEU A 23 27.99 -0.64 -12.58
C LEU A 23 27.50 -0.71 -11.13
N GLY A 24 28.37 -0.55 -10.14
CA GLY A 24 28.06 -0.74 -8.72
C GLY A 24 28.27 -2.19 -8.28
N ALA A 25 27.79 -2.52 -7.08
CA ALA A 25 27.91 -3.84 -6.48
C ALA A 25 26.64 -4.20 -5.69
N THR A 26 26.36 -5.49 -5.50
CA THR A 26 25.32 -5.94 -4.57
C THR A 26 25.96 -6.49 -3.30
N VAL A 27 25.52 -6.01 -2.15
CA VAL A 27 25.97 -6.45 -0.82
C VAL A 27 24.77 -6.98 -0.01
N SER A 28 25.02 -7.77 1.02
CA SER A 28 24.00 -8.17 1.99
C SER A 28 24.34 -7.60 3.37
N VAL A 29 23.35 -7.01 4.04
CA VAL A 29 23.44 -6.50 5.42
C VAL A 29 22.30 -7.13 6.20
N ASN A 30 22.63 -8.00 7.16
CA ASN A 30 21.67 -8.81 7.93
C ASN A 30 20.67 -9.58 7.05
N GLY A 31 21.16 -10.22 5.98
CA GLY A 31 20.34 -11.01 5.05
C GLY A 31 19.56 -10.18 4.02
N VAL A 32 19.42 -8.86 4.22
CA VAL A 32 18.77 -7.97 3.25
C VAL A 32 19.79 -7.52 2.20
N TYR A 33 19.41 -7.60 0.92
CA TYR A 33 20.28 -7.20 -0.19
C TYR A 33 20.15 -5.70 -0.55
N TYR A 34 21.29 -5.07 -0.79
CA TYR A 34 21.40 -3.68 -1.18
C TYR A 34 22.29 -3.55 -2.42
N PHE A 35 21.87 -2.73 -3.36
CA PHE A 35 22.74 -2.23 -4.42
C PHE A 35 23.51 -1.01 -3.92
N VAL A 36 24.82 -1.08 -4.03
CA VAL A 36 25.78 -0.01 -3.74
C VAL A 36 25.92 0.84 -5.00
N HIS A 37 25.41 2.07 -4.94
CA HIS A 37 25.45 2.99 -6.07
C HIS A 37 26.89 3.23 -6.57
N PRO A 38 27.20 3.15 -7.88
CA PRO A 38 28.57 3.26 -8.39
C PRO A 38 29.22 4.62 -8.10
N GLU A 39 28.44 5.69 -8.08
CA GLU A 39 28.91 7.04 -7.79
C GLU A 39 28.80 7.34 -6.29
N PRO A 40 29.89 7.78 -5.62
CA PRO A 40 29.87 8.08 -4.20
C PRO A 40 29.21 9.43 -3.89
N VAL A 41 28.53 9.51 -2.75
CA VAL A 41 27.94 10.76 -2.23
C VAL A 41 28.94 11.63 -1.47
N GLY A 42 30.06 11.05 -1.03
CA GLY A 42 31.12 11.75 -0.32
C GLY A 42 32.35 10.86 -0.12
N ILE A 43 33.46 11.46 0.34
CA ILE A 43 34.70 10.74 0.68
C ILE A 43 35.11 11.19 2.08
N LEU A 44 35.19 10.25 3.03
CA LEU A 44 35.58 10.53 4.41
C LEU A 44 37.06 10.95 4.52
N PRO A 45 37.41 11.84 5.47
CA PRO A 45 38.80 12.27 5.68
C PRO A 45 39.70 11.12 6.12
N SER A 46 40.95 11.11 5.64
CA SER A 46 41.93 10.01 5.80
C SER A 46 42.46 9.77 7.23
N SER A 47 41.81 10.33 8.26
CA SER A 47 42.18 10.23 9.67
C SER A 47 41.52 9.05 10.40
N SER A 48 40.50 8.43 9.82
CA SER A 48 39.75 7.36 10.47
C SER A 48 40.57 6.09 10.70
N GLY A 49 40.41 5.49 11.89
CA GLY A 49 41.18 4.30 12.30
C GLY A 49 40.93 3.09 11.39
N LEU A 50 39.75 3.04 10.79
CA LEU A 50 39.22 1.95 9.95
C LEU A 50 39.82 1.89 8.54
N HIS A 51 40.49 2.94 8.04
CA HIS A 51 41.25 2.89 6.77
C HIS A 51 42.38 1.84 6.73
N ARG A 52 42.62 1.13 7.85
CA ARG A 52 43.71 0.17 8.00
C ARG A 52 43.26 -1.29 7.99
N ASP A 53 41.98 -1.59 8.21
CA ASP A 53 41.49 -2.97 8.20
C ASP A 53 41.08 -3.39 6.78
N ARG A 54 42.06 -3.92 6.02
CA ARG A 54 41.90 -4.27 4.60
C ARG A 54 41.14 -5.56 4.34
N ASN A 55 40.46 -6.11 5.36
CA ASN A 55 39.79 -7.40 5.27
C ASN A 55 38.36 -7.32 4.71
N PHE A 56 37.76 -6.12 4.61
CA PHE A 56 36.41 -5.91 4.09
C PHE A 56 36.40 -4.93 2.90
N GLU A 57 35.65 -5.26 1.85
CA GLU A 57 35.52 -4.43 0.64
C GLU A 57 34.48 -3.31 0.82
N PHE A 58 33.41 -3.61 1.56
CA PHE A 58 32.34 -2.68 1.91
C PHE A 58 31.94 -2.86 3.38
N LEU A 59 31.64 -1.76 4.06
CA LEU A 59 31.10 -1.74 5.43
C LEU A 59 29.77 -0.96 5.48
N PRO A 60 28.74 -1.48 6.15
CA PRO A 60 27.53 -0.72 6.42
C PRO A 60 27.79 0.27 7.56
N VAL A 61 27.47 1.54 7.33
CA VAL A 61 27.74 2.63 8.29
C VAL A 61 26.52 3.54 8.41
N THR A 62 26.43 4.32 9.49
CA THR A 62 25.38 5.35 9.65
C THR A 62 26.00 6.72 9.87
N VAL A 63 25.45 7.75 9.21
CA VAL A 63 25.80 9.16 9.48
C VAL A 63 24.69 9.81 10.31
N PHE A 64 25.06 10.41 11.43
CA PHE A 64 24.19 11.26 12.26
C PHE A 64 24.67 12.72 12.26
N GLU A 65 23.77 13.61 12.67
CA GLU A 65 24.07 15.00 12.97
C GLU A 65 23.70 15.27 14.42
N ALA A 66 24.62 15.88 15.18
CA ALA A 66 24.40 16.15 16.59
C ALA A 66 23.44 17.35 16.78
N ILE A 67 22.28 17.10 17.38
CA ILE A 67 21.27 18.14 17.66
C ILE A 67 21.79 19.04 18.79
N ASP A 68 21.82 20.36 18.56
CA ASP A 68 22.47 21.33 19.46
C ASP A 68 23.93 20.95 19.84
N ASN A 69 24.63 20.30 18.91
CA ASN A 69 25.94 19.64 19.09
C ASN A 69 26.00 18.50 20.11
N ARG A 70 24.87 18.14 20.74
CA ARG A 70 24.76 17.01 21.66
C ARG A 70 24.42 15.74 20.91
N PHE A 71 25.01 14.65 21.39
CA PHE A 71 24.67 13.30 21.00
C PHE A 71 24.76 12.47 22.27
N ASP A 72 23.61 12.10 22.83
CA ASP A 72 23.52 11.27 24.03
C ASP A 72 22.76 9.98 23.75
N GLU A 73 22.88 9.03 24.67
CA GLU A 73 22.31 7.68 24.52
C GLU A 73 20.79 7.70 24.31
N SER A 74 20.06 8.62 24.96
CA SER A 74 18.61 8.76 24.74
C SER A 74 18.35 9.23 23.32
N THR A 75 18.96 10.34 22.91
CA THR A 75 18.76 10.94 21.58
C THR A 75 19.12 9.96 20.46
N PHE A 76 20.21 9.20 20.62
CA PHE A 76 20.58 8.13 19.69
C PHE A 76 19.53 7.01 19.66
N ASN A 77 19.17 6.44 20.81
CA ASN A 77 18.23 5.32 20.90
C ASN A 77 16.83 5.70 20.36
N ASP A 78 16.36 6.90 20.69
CA ASP A 78 15.08 7.44 20.23
C ASP A 78 15.09 7.68 18.71
N THR A 79 16.20 8.22 18.17
CA THR A 79 16.37 8.43 16.72
C THR A 79 16.42 7.09 15.97
N VAL A 80 17.21 6.12 16.45
CA VAL A 80 17.31 4.78 15.86
C VAL A 80 15.97 4.06 15.92
N LYS A 81 15.24 4.14 17.04
CA LYS A 81 13.91 3.55 17.18
C LYS A 81 12.92 4.17 16.19
N ALA A 82 12.96 5.49 16.00
CA ALA A 82 12.13 6.17 15.00
C ALA A 82 12.50 5.76 13.57
N TRP A 83 13.80 5.68 13.24
CA TRP A 83 14.27 5.27 11.92
C TRP A 83 13.92 3.83 11.58
N LEU A 84 14.10 2.88 12.51
CA LEU A 84 13.71 1.48 12.33
C LEU A 84 12.19 1.28 12.17
N ALA A 85 11.37 2.21 12.65
CA ALA A 85 9.92 2.17 12.50
C ALA A 85 9.41 2.84 11.21
N GLN A 86 10.19 3.74 10.60
CA GLN A 86 9.75 4.57 9.46
C GLN A 86 10.47 4.25 8.15
N ASP A 87 11.68 3.70 8.20
CA ASP A 87 12.49 3.39 7.04
C ASP A 87 12.72 1.89 6.88
N ASP A 88 12.47 1.40 5.67
CA ASP A 88 12.61 -0.01 5.29
C ASP A 88 14.00 -0.33 4.70
N VAL A 89 14.87 0.67 4.54
CA VAL A 89 16.27 0.49 4.09
C VAL A 89 17.22 0.41 5.27
N PHE A 90 17.03 1.26 6.27
CA PHE A 90 17.78 1.23 7.52
C PHE A 90 17.46 -0.01 8.35
N ASN A 91 18.49 -0.69 8.84
CA ASN A 91 18.36 -1.79 9.79
C ASN A 91 19.57 -1.81 10.74
N LYS A 92 19.48 -2.58 11.82
CA LYS A 92 20.52 -2.62 12.87
C LYS A 92 21.95 -2.91 12.35
N GLY A 93 22.11 -3.59 11.22
CA GLY A 93 23.43 -3.84 10.62
C GLY A 93 24.18 -2.57 10.18
N PHE A 94 23.48 -1.46 9.93
CA PHE A 94 24.10 -0.16 9.66
C PHE A 94 24.66 0.52 10.92
N LEU A 95 24.36 0.01 12.12
CA LEU A 95 24.85 0.53 13.41
C LEU A 95 26.20 -0.08 13.82
N GLN A 96 26.87 -0.83 12.95
CA GLN A 96 28.20 -1.37 13.24
C GLN A 96 29.24 -0.25 13.37
N GLU A 97 29.23 0.70 12.43
CA GLU A 97 30.14 1.86 12.39
C GLU A 97 29.35 3.14 12.19
N ILE A 98 29.60 4.15 13.02
CA ILE A 98 28.74 5.32 13.11
C ILE A 98 29.55 6.61 13.08
N TYR A 99 29.23 7.51 12.15
CA TYR A 99 29.87 8.80 11.99
C TYR A 99 28.96 9.93 12.48
N VAL A 100 29.46 10.78 13.37
CA VAL A 100 28.68 11.89 13.96
C VAL A 100 29.23 13.23 13.46
N LYS A 101 28.43 13.96 12.68
CA LYS A 101 28.72 15.35 12.27
C LYS A 101 28.58 16.28 13.47
N LYS A 102 29.63 17.04 13.79
CA LYS A 102 29.72 17.87 15.00
C LYS A 102 30.47 19.18 14.74
N ASP A 103 29.95 20.31 15.25
CA ASP A 103 30.73 21.56 15.24
C ASP A 103 31.83 21.50 16.31
N SER A 104 33.02 21.89 15.89
CA SER A 104 34.31 21.89 16.59
C SER A 104 34.39 22.50 17.99
N ASN A 105 33.33 23.14 18.52
CA ASN A 105 33.49 24.14 19.57
C ASN A 105 33.13 23.75 21.01
N ASP A 106 32.11 22.92 21.34
CA ASP A 106 31.74 22.75 22.78
C ASP A 106 30.80 21.57 23.18
N VAL A 107 31.24 20.29 23.15
CA VAL A 107 30.54 19.18 23.88
C VAL A 107 31.53 18.14 24.45
N PRO A 108 31.37 17.71 25.74
CA PRO A 108 32.19 16.66 26.37
C PRO A 108 32.16 15.30 25.66
N GLY A 109 33.22 14.51 25.82
CA GLY A 109 33.39 13.24 25.12
C GLY A 109 32.25 12.24 25.32
N LEU A 110 31.84 11.60 24.23
CA LEU A 110 30.79 10.58 24.17
C LEU A 110 31.19 9.36 25.02
N PRO A 111 30.26 8.75 25.79
CA PRO A 111 30.49 7.45 26.39
C PRO A 111 30.68 6.38 25.31
N ASN A 112 31.56 5.40 25.55
CA ASN A 112 31.61 4.20 24.72
C ASN A 112 30.29 3.44 24.85
N TYR A 113 29.41 3.54 23.87
CA TYR A 113 28.19 2.74 23.83
C TYR A 113 28.53 1.27 23.59
N GLN A 114 28.21 0.43 24.57
CA GLN A 114 28.09 -1.01 24.38
C GLN A 114 26.59 -1.33 24.41
N ASP A 115 26.04 -1.75 23.26
CA ASP A 115 24.71 -2.37 23.26
C ASP A 115 24.73 -3.59 24.19
N GLN A 116 23.61 -3.90 24.85
CA GLN A 116 23.49 -5.10 25.69
C GLN A 116 23.23 -6.35 24.84
N GLY A 117 24.03 -6.52 23.79
CA GLY A 117 23.99 -7.61 22.82
C GLY A 117 25.38 -7.91 22.25
N ASN A 118 25.46 -8.86 21.31
CA ASN A 118 26.72 -9.35 20.73
C ASN A 118 27.39 -8.36 19.74
N MET A 119 26.89 -7.13 19.60
CA MET A 119 27.33 -6.19 18.56
C MET A 119 27.83 -4.88 19.18
N SER A 120 29.15 -4.66 19.12
CA SER A 120 29.77 -3.43 19.61
C SER A 120 29.79 -2.36 18.51
N SER A 121 28.91 -1.36 18.62
CA SER A 121 28.94 -0.19 17.75
C SER A 121 30.18 0.66 18.00
N SER A 122 30.88 1.01 16.93
CA SER A 122 32.03 1.93 16.92
C SER A 122 31.62 3.29 16.36
N TRP A 123 32.28 4.37 16.82
CA TRP A 123 31.86 5.75 16.59
C TRP A 123 33.05 6.65 16.26
N GLU A 124 32.90 7.53 15.27
CA GLU A 124 33.90 8.55 14.92
C GLU A 124 33.26 9.92 14.69
N GLU A 125 33.88 10.98 15.22
CA GLU A 125 33.46 12.37 14.98
C GLU A 125 33.96 12.83 13.60
N ILE A 126 33.08 13.40 12.78
CA ILE A 126 33.41 13.98 11.48
C ILE A 126 33.05 15.47 11.43
N ASP A 127 33.80 16.21 10.62
CA ASP A 127 33.61 17.64 10.40
C ASP A 127 32.17 17.94 9.95
N TYR A 128 31.47 18.84 10.66
CA TYR A 128 30.10 19.25 10.33
C TYR A 128 29.95 19.82 8.91
N THR A 129 31.03 20.31 8.30
CA THR A 129 31.04 20.75 6.88
C THR A 129 31.01 19.60 5.87
N PHE A 130 31.06 18.33 6.33
CA PHE A 130 30.87 17.16 5.48
C PHE A 130 29.41 17.05 5.02
N ASN A 131 29.17 17.56 3.80
CA ASN A 131 27.85 17.74 3.22
C ASN A 131 27.22 16.42 2.71
N VAL A 132 26.91 15.51 3.64
CA VAL A 132 26.14 14.29 3.42
C VAL A 132 24.93 14.28 4.38
N PRO A 133 23.73 13.88 3.91
CA PRO A 133 22.54 13.75 4.77
C PRO A 133 22.74 12.75 5.93
N ASN A 134 21.77 12.72 6.83
CA ASN A 134 21.71 11.70 7.87
C ASN A 134 21.13 10.41 7.28
N GLY A 135 21.53 9.26 7.82
CA GLY A 135 21.00 7.94 7.44
C GLY A 135 22.06 6.88 7.16
N PRO A 136 21.65 5.71 6.62
CA PRO A 136 22.54 4.60 6.28
C PRO A 136 23.42 4.91 5.07
N TYR A 137 24.65 4.41 5.07
CA TYR A 137 25.56 4.46 3.93
C TYR A 137 26.37 3.16 3.81
N ILE A 138 26.97 2.92 2.65
CA ILE A 138 27.96 1.87 2.45
C ILE A 138 29.32 2.53 2.23
N LEU A 139 30.27 2.28 3.13
CA LEU A 139 31.65 2.75 3.06
C LEU A 139 32.52 1.74 2.31
N ASN A 140 33.32 2.21 1.35
CA ASN A 140 34.46 1.45 0.83
C ASN A 140 35.73 1.83 1.62
N PRO A 141 36.25 0.97 2.52
CA PRO A 141 37.34 1.36 3.45
C PRO A 141 38.66 1.69 2.74
N SER A 142 38.88 1.07 1.58
CA SER A 142 40.08 1.24 0.76
C SER A 142 40.17 2.60 0.06
N THR A 143 39.05 3.29 -0.14
CA THR A 143 38.98 4.60 -0.81
C THR A 143 38.43 5.72 0.08
N GLY A 144 37.72 5.38 1.15
CA GLY A 144 36.97 6.35 1.97
C GLY A 144 35.63 6.78 1.38
N SER A 145 35.27 6.24 0.21
CA SER A 145 34.05 6.60 -0.50
C SER A 145 32.80 6.10 0.23
N LEU A 146 31.85 6.99 0.50
CA LEU A 146 30.50 6.65 0.95
C LEU A 146 29.56 6.57 -0.24
N HIS A 147 28.74 5.52 -0.28
CA HIS A 147 27.78 5.24 -1.33
C HIS A 147 26.39 5.04 -0.75
N THR A 148 25.36 5.47 -1.48
CA THR A 148 23.95 5.27 -1.10
C THR A 148 23.56 3.79 -1.26
N PRO A 149 23.12 3.09 -0.19
CA PRO A 149 22.43 1.81 -0.31
C PRO A 149 21.04 1.98 -0.92
N TYR A 150 20.74 1.19 -1.94
CA TYR A 150 19.39 0.98 -2.47
C TYR A 150 18.94 -0.44 -2.07
N ARG A 151 17.96 -0.57 -1.17
CA ARG A 151 17.40 -1.88 -0.82
C ARG A 151 16.74 -2.48 -2.05
N LEU A 152 17.05 -3.74 -2.33
CA LEU A 152 16.52 -4.45 -3.49
C LEU A 152 15.23 -5.18 -3.13
N TYR A 153 14.19 -4.97 -3.94
CA TYR A 153 12.88 -5.61 -3.84
C TYR A 153 12.51 -6.33 -5.14
N LEU A 154 11.78 -7.43 -5.02
CA LEU A 154 11.17 -8.11 -6.17
C LEU A 154 9.90 -7.39 -6.65
N ASP A 155 9.78 -7.22 -7.96
CA ASP A 155 8.53 -6.87 -8.64
C ASP A 155 7.65 -8.12 -8.82
N THR A 156 7.16 -8.67 -7.70
CA THR A 156 6.37 -9.92 -7.64
C THR A 156 5.09 -9.93 -8.51
N GLN A 157 4.50 -8.76 -8.79
CA GLN A 157 3.31 -8.62 -9.64
C GLN A 157 3.67 -8.33 -11.11
N GLY A 158 4.95 -8.10 -11.42
CA GLY A 158 5.37 -7.62 -12.72
C GLY A 158 4.76 -6.26 -13.07
N ALA A 159 4.73 -5.30 -12.14
CA ALA A 159 4.21 -3.96 -12.32
C ALA A 159 5.18 -3.01 -13.06
N PHE A 160 6.49 -3.28 -13.02
CA PHE A 160 7.53 -2.44 -13.61
C PHE A 160 7.96 -2.92 -15.01
N THR A 161 8.46 -2.00 -15.83
CA THR A 161 9.25 -2.33 -17.04
C THR A 161 10.75 -2.29 -16.73
N GLN A 162 11.17 -1.46 -15.78
CA GLN A 162 12.55 -1.39 -15.26
C GLN A 162 12.61 -0.63 -13.93
N GLY A 163 13.48 -1.07 -13.02
CA GLY A 163 13.95 -0.24 -11.91
C GLY A 163 14.90 0.86 -12.40
N ALA A 164 14.99 1.96 -11.66
CA ALA A 164 15.81 3.12 -12.01
C ALA A 164 16.65 3.61 -10.83
N ILE A 165 17.84 4.16 -11.13
CA ILE A 165 18.71 4.84 -10.18
C ILE A 165 19.08 6.23 -10.70
N PRO A 166 19.14 7.28 -9.85
CA PRO A 166 19.59 8.61 -10.24
C PRO A 166 21.11 8.66 -10.36
N LEU A 167 21.62 9.41 -11.32
CA LEU A 167 23.04 9.73 -11.51
C LEU A 167 23.33 11.17 -11.07
N SER A 168 24.58 11.46 -10.70
CA SER A 168 25.06 12.80 -10.32
C SER A 168 24.94 13.86 -11.43
N SER A 169 24.73 13.43 -12.67
CA SER A 169 24.35 14.28 -13.82
C SER A 169 22.93 14.86 -13.73
N GLY A 170 22.08 14.35 -12.84
CA GLY A 170 20.63 14.62 -12.81
C GLY A 170 19.82 13.78 -13.81
N SER A 171 20.46 12.89 -14.56
CA SER A 171 19.77 11.85 -15.35
C SER A 171 19.62 10.56 -14.53
N PHE A 172 18.96 9.56 -15.09
CA PHE A 172 18.78 8.24 -14.50
C PHE A 172 19.44 7.16 -15.35
N ALA A 173 19.71 6.00 -14.75
CA ALA A 173 20.08 4.77 -15.43
C ALA A 173 19.14 3.62 -15.03
N PRO A 174 18.95 2.59 -15.88
CA PRO A 174 18.34 1.34 -15.45
C PRO A 174 19.14 0.72 -14.30
N LEU A 175 18.48 0.18 -13.29
CA LEU A 175 19.13 -0.52 -12.18
C LEU A 175 19.90 -1.75 -12.73
N PRO A 176 21.24 -1.84 -12.61
CA PRO A 176 22.04 -2.93 -13.18
C PRO A 176 22.18 -4.12 -12.21
N ALA A 177 21.20 -4.34 -11.34
CA ALA A 177 21.22 -5.33 -10.27
C ALA A 177 19.93 -6.15 -10.24
N ALA A 178 20.08 -7.43 -9.90
CA ALA A 178 18.97 -8.36 -9.68
C ALA A 178 19.21 -9.16 -8.39
N LEU A 179 18.13 -9.56 -7.71
CA LEU A 179 18.21 -10.46 -6.58
C LEU A 179 18.62 -11.88 -7.03
N PRO A 180 19.50 -12.59 -6.28
CA PRO A 180 19.95 -13.93 -6.65
C PRO A 180 18.78 -14.91 -6.83
N GLY A 181 18.78 -15.63 -7.96
CA GLY A 181 17.74 -16.60 -8.33
C GLY A 181 16.44 -16.01 -8.91
N SER A 182 16.22 -14.69 -8.80
CA SER A 182 14.98 -14.05 -9.22
C SER A 182 14.62 -14.26 -10.70
N SER A 183 13.34 -14.54 -10.94
CA SER A 183 12.70 -14.52 -12.26
C SER A 183 12.03 -13.18 -12.61
N SER A 184 11.94 -12.25 -11.64
CA SER A 184 11.25 -10.97 -11.76
C SER A 184 12.21 -9.78 -11.75
N ILE A 185 11.75 -8.65 -12.28
CA ILE A 185 12.47 -7.38 -12.22
C ILE A 185 12.77 -7.05 -10.76
N THR A 186 13.96 -6.52 -10.50
CA THR A 186 14.33 -5.99 -9.18
C THR A 186 14.21 -4.47 -9.21
N VAL A 187 13.67 -3.88 -8.14
CA VAL A 187 13.55 -2.44 -7.94
C VAL A 187 14.41 -2.06 -6.74
N GLY A 188 15.24 -1.02 -6.90
CA GLY A 188 16.12 -0.50 -5.85
C GLY A 188 15.51 0.76 -5.25
N VAL A 189 15.34 0.81 -3.93
CA VAL A 189 14.80 1.98 -3.23
C VAL A 189 15.80 2.53 -2.21
N PRO A 190 16.07 3.85 -2.19
CA PRO A 190 16.94 4.47 -1.20
C PRO A 190 16.19 4.75 0.11
N SER A 191 16.93 4.95 1.19
CA SER A 191 16.38 5.29 2.51
C SER A 191 15.51 6.56 2.46
N ARG A 192 14.40 6.56 3.19
CA ARG A 192 13.53 7.72 3.41
C ARG A 192 14.20 8.78 4.30
N ILE A 193 15.18 8.38 5.12
CA ILE A 193 15.83 9.21 6.14
C ILE A 193 16.60 10.40 5.52
N TYR A 194 17.12 10.24 4.30
CA TYR A 194 17.89 11.30 3.63
C TYR A 194 17.08 12.58 3.36
N HIS A 195 15.74 12.48 3.32
CA HIS A 195 14.85 13.49 2.74
C HIS A 195 13.59 13.67 3.60
N LEU A 196 13.62 14.63 4.53
CA LEU A 196 12.45 14.99 5.34
C LEU A 196 11.57 16.04 4.61
N PRO A 197 10.22 15.89 4.59
CA PRO A 197 9.32 16.86 3.99
C PRO A 197 9.46 18.29 4.53
N SER A 198 9.32 19.28 3.64
CA SER A 198 9.39 20.71 3.98
C SER A 198 8.49 21.56 3.08
N ASP A 199 8.30 22.85 3.44
CA ASP A 199 7.52 23.81 2.63
C ASP A 199 8.04 23.92 1.17
N ASP A 200 9.35 23.76 0.95
CA ASP A 200 10.00 23.83 -0.39
C ASP A 200 10.14 22.45 -1.07
N TYR A 201 10.09 21.35 -0.32
CA TYR A 201 10.16 19.95 -0.81
C TYR A 201 9.03 19.11 -0.21
N PRO A 202 7.78 19.27 -0.67
CA PRO A 202 6.61 18.64 -0.06
C PRO A 202 6.51 17.13 -0.32
N LEU A 203 7.28 16.58 -1.26
CA LEU A 203 7.33 15.16 -1.60
C LEU A 203 8.69 14.51 -1.25
N ALA A 204 9.51 15.16 -0.42
CA ALA A 204 10.78 14.61 0.05
C ALA A 204 10.60 13.21 0.66
N GLY A 205 11.33 12.22 0.15
CA GLY A 205 11.27 10.84 0.61
C GLY A 205 10.06 10.01 0.12
N VAL A 206 9.14 10.63 -0.64
CA VAL A 206 8.04 9.93 -1.33
C VAL A 206 8.60 9.20 -2.56
N ARG A 207 8.47 7.88 -2.59
CA ARG A 207 8.96 7.02 -3.67
C ARG A 207 7.91 6.88 -4.76
N ILE A 208 8.29 7.20 -5.99
CA ILE A 208 7.38 7.28 -7.13
C ILE A 208 7.73 6.30 -8.25
N GLY A 209 6.68 5.70 -8.82
CA GLY A 209 6.74 4.95 -10.07
C GLY A 209 6.10 5.75 -11.20
N VAL A 210 6.66 5.69 -12.40
CA VAL A 210 6.20 6.49 -13.55
C VAL A 210 5.79 5.59 -14.70
N LYS A 211 4.55 5.70 -15.19
CA LYS A 211 4.03 4.97 -16.35
C LYS A 211 4.98 5.10 -17.56
N ASP A 212 5.23 4.02 -18.28
CA ASP A 212 6.22 3.96 -19.35
C ASP A 212 5.79 4.61 -20.68
N ILE A 213 5.16 5.79 -20.59
CA ILE A 213 4.90 6.73 -21.69
C ILE A 213 5.55 8.10 -21.45
N TYR A 214 6.04 8.35 -20.23
CA TYR A 214 6.76 9.57 -19.86
C TYR A 214 8.26 9.38 -20.10
N ASP A 215 8.88 10.33 -20.78
CA ASP A 215 10.34 10.41 -20.86
C ASP A 215 10.95 10.73 -19.50
N VAL A 216 12.07 10.07 -19.22
CA VAL A 216 12.94 10.34 -18.06
C VAL A 216 14.36 10.37 -18.60
N SER A 217 15.09 11.46 -18.35
CA SER A 217 16.43 11.65 -18.91
C SER A 217 17.35 10.46 -18.59
N GLY A 218 17.95 9.85 -19.61
CA GLY A 218 18.82 8.67 -19.48
C GLY A 218 18.12 7.30 -19.42
N LEU A 219 16.77 7.26 -19.41
CA LEU A 219 16.01 6.02 -19.56
C LEU A 219 15.32 5.97 -20.93
N LYS A 220 15.06 4.77 -21.44
CA LYS A 220 14.21 4.58 -22.62
C LYS A 220 12.73 4.70 -22.23
N THR A 221 11.89 4.99 -23.21
CA THR A 221 10.41 5.00 -23.08
C THR A 221 9.86 3.92 -24.00
N GLY A 222 9.28 2.86 -23.43
CA GLY A 222 8.83 1.70 -24.21
C GLY A 222 7.42 1.80 -24.75
N ALA A 223 6.55 2.59 -24.11
CA ALA A 223 5.13 2.73 -24.47
C ALA A 223 4.39 1.39 -24.62
N GLY A 224 4.80 0.36 -23.87
CA GLY A 224 4.22 -0.99 -23.99
C GLY A 224 4.52 -1.72 -25.31
N SER A 225 5.43 -1.21 -26.16
CA SER A 225 5.84 -1.84 -27.42
C SER A 225 7.34 -2.12 -27.44
N ARG A 226 7.72 -3.40 -27.62
CA ARG A 226 9.14 -3.79 -27.75
C ARG A 226 9.77 -3.18 -29.00
N ALA A 227 9.05 -3.18 -30.12
CA ALA A 227 9.51 -2.62 -31.38
C ALA A 227 9.75 -1.09 -31.31
N TYR A 228 8.99 -0.37 -30.47
CA TYR A 228 9.26 1.04 -30.16
C TYR A 228 10.47 1.18 -29.24
N TYR A 229 10.50 0.42 -28.14
CA TYR A 229 11.63 0.39 -27.19
C TYR A 229 12.97 0.11 -27.88
N ASP A 230 13.01 -0.79 -28.86
CA ASP A 230 14.27 -1.19 -29.52
C ASP A 230 14.89 -0.07 -30.36
N ILE A 231 14.10 0.67 -31.15
CA ILE A 231 14.62 1.63 -32.14
C ILE A 231 14.90 3.03 -31.58
N TYR A 232 14.15 3.48 -30.58
CA TYR A 232 14.36 4.80 -29.99
C TYR A 232 15.48 4.74 -28.94
N PRO A 233 16.34 5.76 -28.82
CA PRO A 233 17.38 5.82 -27.80
C PRO A 233 16.81 6.16 -26.41
N GLU A 234 17.69 6.25 -25.41
CA GLU A 234 17.37 6.87 -24.12
C GLU A 234 16.92 8.33 -24.31
N ALA A 235 15.94 8.76 -23.51
CA ALA A 235 15.42 10.12 -23.57
C ALA A 235 16.48 11.14 -23.15
N ASN A 236 16.60 12.23 -23.90
CA ASN A 236 17.58 13.30 -23.66
C ASN A 236 17.08 14.40 -22.69
N GLY A 237 16.01 14.12 -21.95
CA GLY A 237 15.38 15.03 -21.01
C GLY A 237 14.14 14.40 -20.39
N THR A 238 13.76 14.89 -19.22
CA THR A 238 12.62 14.40 -18.43
C THR A 238 11.34 15.13 -18.82
N ALA A 239 10.20 14.43 -18.85
CA ALA A 239 8.89 15.05 -19.07
C ALA A 239 8.54 16.01 -17.92
N PRO A 240 7.92 17.18 -18.17
CA PRO A 240 7.67 18.18 -17.12
C PRO A 240 6.88 17.65 -15.94
N ALA A 241 5.88 16.78 -16.18
CA ALA A 241 5.11 16.11 -15.14
C ALA A 241 5.97 15.21 -14.22
N VAL A 242 7.07 14.64 -14.71
CA VAL A 242 8.00 13.88 -13.88
C VAL A 242 8.98 14.83 -13.19
N GLN A 243 9.51 15.80 -13.93
CA GLN A 243 10.49 16.77 -13.39
C GLN A 243 9.92 17.56 -12.22
N HIS A 244 8.66 17.98 -12.28
CA HIS A 244 7.99 18.70 -11.19
C HIS A 244 7.96 17.90 -9.88
N LEU A 245 7.72 16.57 -9.96
CA LEU A 245 7.76 15.71 -8.78
C LEU A 245 9.17 15.57 -8.20
N LEU A 246 10.18 15.43 -9.08
CA LEU A 246 11.58 15.37 -8.68
C LEU A 246 12.03 16.68 -8.01
N ASP A 247 11.62 17.83 -8.57
CA ASP A 247 11.90 19.16 -8.03
C ASP A 247 11.25 19.36 -6.64
N ALA A 248 10.08 18.75 -6.40
CA ALA A 248 9.40 18.69 -5.11
C ALA A 248 9.99 17.68 -4.10
N GLY A 249 11.08 16.98 -4.47
CA GLY A 249 11.81 16.04 -3.61
C GLY A 249 11.42 14.56 -3.75
N ALA A 250 10.53 14.21 -4.69
CA ALA A 250 10.12 12.83 -4.90
C ALA A 250 11.24 11.97 -5.48
N VAL A 251 11.26 10.69 -5.11
CA VAL A 251 12.30 9.73 -5.48
C VAL A 251 11.78 8.77 -6.54
N LEU A 252 12.21 8.91 -7.80
CA LEU A 252 11.87 7.96 -8.86
C LEU A 252 12.58 6.62 -8.64
N VAL A 253 11.81 5.53 -8.54
CA VAL A 253 12.34 4.16 -8.35
C VAL A 253 12.21 3.27 -9.59
N GLY A 254 11.40 3.64 -10.58
CA GLY A 254 11.29 2.86 -11.83
C GLY A 254 10.20 3.30 -12.81
N LYS A 255 10.24 2.72 -14.00
CA LYS A 255 9.20 2.85 -15.05
C LYS A 255 8.18 1.72 -14.90
N MET A 256 6.89 2.02 -15.04
CA MET A 256 5.77 1.11 -14.77
C MET A 256 5.01 0.73 -16.05
N LYS A 257 4.51 -0.52 -16.12
CA LYS A 257 3.86 -1.07 -17.33
C LYS A 257 2.60 -0.31 -17.75
N THR A 258 2.38 -0.30 -19.06
CA THR A 258 1.22 0.25 -19.75
C THR A 258 0.77 -0.69 -20.88
N THR A 259 -0.50 -0.63 -21.28
CA THR A 259 -0.93 -1.17 -22.59
C THR A 259 -0.29 -0.37 -23.73
N GLN A 260 -0.27 -0.94 -24.94
CA GLN A 260 0.53 -0.42 -26.04
C GLN A 260 0.08 0.99 -26.45
N PHE A 261 1.02 1.95 -26.43
CA PHE A 261 0.79 3.39 -26.63
C PHE A 261 -0.35 3.98 -25.79
N ALA A 262 -0.63 3.40 -24.61
CA ALA A 262 -1.77 3.73 -23.76
C ALA A 262 -3.16 3.60 -24.43
N ALA A 263 -3.24 2.94 -25.60
CA ALA A 263 -4.44 2.80 -26.42
C ALA A 263 -5.52 1.90 -25.77
N PRO A 264 -6.78 1.93 -26.29
CA PRO A 264 -7.86 1.02 -25.89
C PRO A 264 -7.48 -0.46 -26.01
N GLU A 265 -7.25 -1.09 -24.87
CA GLU A 265 -6.84 -2.49 -24.72
C GLU A 265 -7.11 -2.91 -23.27
N ASN A 266 -7.67 -4.10 -23.00
CA ASN A 266 -7.70 -4.62 -21.62
C ASN A 266 -6.27 -5.02 -21.25
N ALA A 267 -5.84 -4.85 -19.99
CA ALA A 267 -4.44 -5.15 -19.67
C ALA A 267 -4.12 -6.63 -19.95
N ARG A 268 -5.05 -7.56 -19.69
CA ARG A 268 -4.92 -8.99 -20.00
C ARG A 268 -4.71 -9.32 -21.49
N ASP A 269 -5.10 -8.44 -22.40
CA ASP A 269 -4.96 -8.64 -23.85
C ASP A 269 -3.57 -8.22 -24.37
N ALA A 270 -2.72 -7.60 -23.55
CA ALA A 270 -1.43 -7.07 -23.95
C ALA A 270 -0.41 -8.19 -24.33
N ILE A 271 0.13 -8.12 -25.55
CA ILE A 271 0.97 -9.19 -26.13
C ILE A 271 2.48 -8.95 -25.93
N ASP A 272 2.96 -7.72 -26.12
CA ASP A 272 4.39 -7.40 -26.05
C ASP A 272 4.99 -7.55 -24.64
N TYR A 273 4.19 -7.25 -23.61
CA TYR A 273 4.54 -7.39 -22.20
C TYR A 273 3.35 -7.95 -21.43
N GLN A 274 3.57 -9.00 -20.63
CA GLN A 274 2.52 -9.58 -19.81
C GLN A 274 1.94 -8.57 -18.81
N ALA A 275 0.61 -8.51 -18.74
CA ALA A 275 -0.16 -7.73 -17.79
C ALA A 275 0.28 -7.99 -16.34
N PRO A 276 0.46 -6.94 -15.51
CA PRO A 276 0.66 -7.09 -14.07
C PRO A 276 -0.45 -7.93 -13.41
N PHE A 277 -0.17 -8.48 -12.23
CA PHE A 277 -1.16 -9.19 -11.43
C PHE A 277 -1.84 -8.22 -10.43
N ASN A 278 -3.17 -8.20 -10.41
CA ASN A 278 -3.94 -7.41 -9.45
C ASN A 278 -3.94 -8.14 -8.10
N PRO A 279 -3.49 -7.54 -6.99
CA PRO A 279 -3.47 -8.18 -5.66
C PRO A 279 -4.87 -8.34 -5.02
N ARG A 280 -5.94 -7.84 -5.64
CA ARG A 280 -7.31 -7.94 -5.11
C ARG A 280 -7.98 -9.24 -5.53
N GLY A 281 -9.04 -9.61 -4.80
CA GLY A 281 -9.70 -10.89 -4.97
C GLY A 281 -8.74 -12.05 -4.70
N ASP A 282 -8.46 -12.82 -5.74
CA ASP A 282 -7.65 -14.04 -5.73
C ASP A 282 -6.27 -13.88 -6.39
N GLY A 283 -5.84 -12.66 -6.71
CA GLY A 283 -4.58 -12.41 -7.44
C GLY A 283 -4.69 -12.51 -8.97
N TYR A 284 -5.85 -12.92 -9.49
CA TYR A 284 -6.08 -13.18 -10.92
C TYR A 284 -7.21 -12.33 -11.52
N GLN A 285 -7.58 -11.24 -10.84
CA GLN A 285 -8.48 -10.24 -11.41
C GLN A 285 -7.78 -9.40 -12.49
N GLU A 286 -8.57 -8.79 -13.37
CA GLU A 286 -8.16 -7.72 -14.26
C GLU A 286 -7.58 -6.55 -13.44
N VAL A 287 -6.49 -5.94 -13.93
CA VAL A 287 -5.76 -4.87 -13.24
C VAL A 287 -6.18 -3.48 -13.74
N GLY A 288 -6.99 -3.43 -14.80
CA GLY A 288 -7.41 -2.19 -15.45
C GLY A 288 -6.31 -1.59 -16.33
N SER A 289 -6.69 -0.75 -17.28
CA SER A 289 -5.80 -0.19 -18.29
C SER A 289 -6.05 1.30 -18.53
N SER A 290 -5.09 2.07 -19.05
CA SER A 290 -3.74 1.68 -19.48
C SER A 290 -2.65 1.88 -18.42
N SER A 291 -2.92 2.47 -17.25
CA SER A 291 -1.90 2.63 -16.18
C SER A 291 -1.77 1.36 -15.30
N SER A 292 -1.76 0.18 -15.93
CA SER A 292 -1.86 -1.13 -15.27
C SER A 292 -0.76 -1.41 -14.26
N GLY A 293 0.49 -1.04 -14.57
CA GLY A 293 1.62 -1.18 -13.64
C GLY A 293 1.43 -0.31 -12.40
N ALA A 294 0.95 0.93 -12.58
CA ALA A 294 0.65 1.82 -11.47
C ALA A 294 -0.45 1.25 -10.56
N GLY A 295 -1.52 0.68 -11.13
CA GLY A 295 -2.59 0.00 -10.38
C GLY A 295 -2.07 -1.12 -9.48
N ALA A 296 -1.48 -2.17 -10.07
CA ALA A 296 -0.97 -3.32 -9.31
C ALA A 296 0.15 -2.95 -8.33
N GLY A 297 1.11 -2.13 -8.75
CA GLY A 297 2.24 -1.72 -7.92
C GLY A 297 1.80 -0.91 -6.71
N ILE A 298 0.90 0.06 -6.88
CA ILE A 298 0.36 0.85 -5.77
C ILE A 298 -0.59 0.01 -4.91
N ALA A 299 -1.26 -1.01 -5.41
CA ALA A 299 -2.03 -1.89 -4.52
C ALA A 299 -1.18 -2.92 -3.75
N SER A 300 0.05 -3.22 -4.19
CA SER A 300 0.88 -4.31 -3.61
C SER A 300 2.09 -3.86 -2.79
N TYR A 301 2.76 -2.76 -3.15
CA TYR A 301 4.09 -2.46 -2.64
C TYR A 301 4.09 -1.37 -1.59
N HIS A 302 4.21 -1.74 -0.31
CA HIS A 302 4.30 -0.80 0.82
C HIS A 302 5.48 0.19 0.69
N TRP A 303 6.55 -0.19 -0.01
CA TRP A 303 7.72 0.66 -0.29
C TRP A 303 7.50 1.67 -1.43
N LEU A 304 6.36 1.60 -2.16
CA LEU A 304 5.96 2.51 -3.23
C LEU A 304 4.76 3.34 -2.77
N ASP A 305 4.86 4.66 -2.82
CA ASP A 305 3.88 5.55 -2.18
C ASP A 305 2.86 6.12 -3.18
N LEU A 306 3.33 6.45 -4.38
CA LEU A 306 2.62 7.22 -5.39
C LEU A 306 3.04 6.76 -6.80
N ALA A 307 2.12 6.74 -7.75
CA ALA A 307 2.45 6.49 -9.15
C ALA A 307 1.87 7.56 -10.07
N LEU A 308 2.68 8.01 -11.04
CA LEU A 308 2.26 8.92 -12.11
C LEU A 308 1.70 8.11 -13.29
N GLY A 309 0.39 8.21 -13.51
CA GLY A 309 -0.34 7.62 -14.63
C GLY A 309 -0.74 8.64 -15.70
N SER A 310 -1.58 8.22 -16.64
CA SER A 310 -2.26 9.15 -17.58
C SER A 310 -3.69 8.70 -17.86
N ASP A 311 -4.60 9.66 -18.10
CA ASP A 311 -6.01 9.40 -18.37
C ASP A 311 -6.51 10.14 -19.63
N THR A 312 -6.82 9.36 -20.66
CA THR A 312 -7.42 9.79 -21.95
C THR A 312 -8.89 9.36 -22.09
N GLY A 313 -9.29 8.30 -21.40
CA GLY A 313 -10.61 7.65 -21.49
C GLY A 313 -11.05 6.91 -20.23
N GLY A 314 -10.24 6.92 -19.17
CA GLY A 314 -10.40 6.09 -17.97
C GLY A 314 -9.08 5.59 -17.39
N SER A 315 -7.94 5.87 -18.03
CA SER A 315 -6.69 5.14 -17.79
C SER A 315 -5.96 5.42 -16.47
N ILE A 316 -6.45 6.32 -15.62
CA ILE A 316 -6.09 6.37 -14.18
C ILE A 316 -7.24 5.80 -13.35
N ARG A 317 -8.48 6.23 -13.65
CA ARG A 317 -9.67 5.91 -12.88
C ARG A 317 -9.98 4.41 -12.86
N VAL A 318 -9.90 3.72 -13.99
CA VAL A 318 -10.17 2.28 -14.11
C VAL A 318 -9.15 1.43 -13.33
N PRO A 319 -7.82 1.56 -13.51
CA PRO A 319 -6.87 0.87 -12.65
C PRO A 319 -7.01 1.23 -11.16
N ALA A 320 -7.44 2.45 -10.82
CA ALA A 320 -7.70 2.83 -9.44
C ALA A 320 -8.92 2.09 -8.85
N GLU A 321 -10.00 1.94 -9.62
CA GLU A 321 -11.20 1.17 -9.24
C GLU A 321 -10.89 -0.31 -9.08
N ASP A 322 -10.29 -0.94 -10.11
CA ASP A 322 -10.01 -2.39 -10.16
C ASP A 322 -9.04 -2.83 -9.03
N ASN A 323 -8.13 -1.95 -8.62
CA ASN A 323 -7.15 -2.24 -7.56
C ASN A 323 -7.56 -1.65 -6.19
N GLY A 324 -8.68 -0.94 -6.08
CA GLY A 324 -9.17 -0.38 -4.81
C GLY A 324 -8.21 0.63 -4.19
N ILE A 325 -7.82 1.64 -4.95
CA ILE A 325 -6.87 2.70 -4.57
C ILE A 325 -7.38 4.06 -5.06
N PHE A 326 -6.85 5.17 -4.53
CA PHE A 326 -7.20 6.50 -5.00
C PHE A 326 -6.64 6.76 -6.40
N GLY A 327 -7.40 7.45 -7.25
CA GLY A 327 -6.91 7.91 -8.56
C GLY A 327 -7.59 9.16 -9.06
N ASN A 328 -6.86 10.08 -9.71
CA ASN A 328 -7.45 11.30 -10.28
C ASN A 328 -7.12 11.51 -11.75
N ARG A 329 -8.12 11.92 -12.52
CA ARG A 329 -7.95 12.71 -13.75
C ARG A 329 -8.13 14.18 -13.37
N PRO A 330 -7.12 15.06 -13.51
CA PRO A 330 -7.31 16.48 -13.26
C PRO A 330 -8.06 17.17 -14.41
N THR A 331 -8.32 18.46 -14.25
CA THR A 331 -8.72 19.37 -15.32
C THR A 331 -7.76 19.26 -16.51
N HIS A 332 -8.32 19.21 -17.72
CA HIS A 332 -7.54 19.13 -18.96
C HIS A 332 -6.64 20.37 -19.13
N GLY A 333 -5.40 20.15 -19.60
CA GLY A 333 -4.45 21.23 -19.86
C GLY A 333 -3.73 21.84 -18.64
N LEU A 334 -3.92 21.34 -17.41
CA LEU A 334 -3.19 21.83 -16.24
C LEU A 334 -1.70 21.50 -16.23
N VAL A 335 -1.31 20.35 -16.81
CA VAL A 335 0.04 19.81 -16.78
C VAL A 335 0.60 19.77 -18.20
N ASP A 336 1.84 20.21 -18.38
CA ASP A 336 2.54 20.08 -19.67
C ASP A 336 2.91 18.61 -19.92
N LEU A 337 2.32 18.04 -20.96
CA LEU A 337 2.55 16.67 -21.45
C LEU A 337 3.56 16.63 -22.60
N SER A 338 4.39 17.66 -22.78
CA SER A 338 5.56 17.57 -23.64
C SER A 338 6.47 16.43 -23.16
N ARG A 339 7.04 15.67 -24.12
CA ARG A 339 7.81 14.44 -23.86
C ARG A 339 7.00 13.29 -23.20
N VAL A 340 5.69 13.25 -23.45
CA VAL A 340 4.80 12.13 -23.14
C VAL A 340 4.26 11.56 -24.44
N ILE A 341 4.21 10.24 -24.60
CA ILE A 341 3.63 9.60 -25.79
C ILE A 341 2.11 9.86 -25.80
N PRO A 342 1.57 10.54 -26.83
CA PRO A 342 0.16 10.94 -26.86
C PRO A 342 -0.76 9.81 -27.33
N LEU A 343 -2.02 9.85 -26.89
CA LEU A 343 -3.13 9.12 -27.49
C LEU A 343 -4.10 10.11 -28.14
N GLY A 344 -4.57 11.10 -27.39
CA GLY A 344 -5.35 12.20 -27.92
C GLY A 344 -5.13 13.45 -27.08
N PRO A 345 -4.24 14.38 -27.49
CA PRO A 345 -3.95 15.59 -26.72
C PRO A 345 -5.16 16.45 -26.36
N GLU A 346 -6.29 16.29 -27.06
CA GLU A 346 -7.60 16.85 -26.70
C GLU A 346 -8.19 16.36 -25.38
N PHE A 347 -7.70 15.23 -24.86
CA PHE A 347 -8.23 14.51 -23.71
C PHE A 347 -7.16 14.18 -22.67
N ASP A 348 -5.93 13.91 -23.15
CA ASP A 348 -4.79 13.41 -22.37
C ASP A 348 -4.52 14.29 -21.13
N THR A 349 -4.35 13.63 -19.98
CA THR A 349 -3.99 14.26 -18.69
C THR A 349 -2.97 13.42 -17.94
N ALA A 350 -2.10 14.07 -17.16
CA ALA A 350 -1.27 13.43 -16.15
C ALA A 350 -2.01 13.43 -14.80
N GLY A 351 -1.91 12.35 -14.04
CA GLY A 351 -2.51 12.27 -12.71
C GLY A 351 -1.98 11.09 -11.92
N PHE A 352 -2.50 10.90 -10.71
CA PHE A 352 -1.89 10.04 -9.72
C PHE A 352 -2.71 8.81 -9.39
N LEU A 353 -2.03 7.74 -8.96
CA LEU A 353 -2.59 6.61 -8.23
C LEU A 353 -1.85 6.48 -6.88
N ALA A 354 -2.60 6.27 -5.80
CA ALA A 354 -2.06 6.24 -4.43
C ALA A 354 -2.91 5.39 -3.48
N ARG A 355 -2.28 4.81 -2.43
CA ARG A 355 -3.02 4.24 -1.29
C ARG A 355 -3.31 5.26 -0.19
N ASP A 356 -2.46 6.27 -0.07
CA ASP A 356 -2.54 7.27 0.99
C ASP A 356 -3.15 8.57 0.47
N ALA A 357 -4.21 9.04 1.14
CA ALA A 357 -4.96 10.22 0.72
C ALA A 357 -4.21 11.54 0.99
N GLU A 358 -3.29 11.58 1.96
CA GLU A 358 -2.51 12.78 2.28
C GLU A 358 -1.38 12.99 1.27
N ILE A 359 -0.63 11.93 0.96
CA ILE A 359 0.40 11.92 -0.10
C ILE A 359 -0.23 12.24 -1.45
N TRP A 360 -1.32 11.55 -1.80
CA TRP A 360 -2.07 11.82 -3.04
C TRP A 360 -2.46 13.29 -3.17
N ALA A 361 -3.11 13.83 -2.14
CA ALA A 361 -3.62 15.18 -2.19
C ALA A 361 -2.54 16.25 -1.95
N THR A 362 -1.32 15.86 -1.54
CA THR A 362 -0.10 16.70 -1.55
C THR A 362 0.50 16.75 -2.94
N ALA A 363 0.64 15.62 -3.63
CA ALA A 363 1.08 15.57 -5.02
C ALA A 363 0.12 16.34 -5.95
N CYS A 364 -1.20 16.23 -5.75
CA CYS A 364 -2.20 17.05 -6.45
C CYS A 364 -2.03 18.55 -6.15
N LYS A 365 -1.80 18.94 -4.89
CA LYS A 365 -1.60 20.35 -4.51
C LYS A 365 -0.38 20.97 -5.19
N ASP A 366 0.69 20.19 -5.31
CA ASP A 366 1.97 20.59 -5.88
C ASP A 366 1.88 20.71 -7.42
N MET A 367 1.55 19.59 -8.09
CA MET A 367 1.40 19.49 -9.54
C MET A 367 0.37 20.48 -10.12
N TYR A 368 -0.75 20.69 -9.42
CA TYR A 368 -1.85 21.56 -9.85
C TYR A 368 -1.85 22.91 -9.08
N SER A 369 -0.70 23.34 -8.57
CA SER A 369 -0.54 24.53 -7.71
C SER A 369 -1.03 25.86 -8.32
N SER A 370 -1.20 25.93 -9.64
CA SER A 370 -1.88 27.03 -10.34
C SER A 370 -3.34 27.24 -9.90
N LEU A 371 -4.00 26.23 -9.33
CA LEU A 371 -5.40 26.26 -8.88
C LEU A 371 -5.59 26.61 -7.39
N THR A 372 -4.66 27.35 -6.78
CA THR A 372 -4.80 27.81 -5.39
C THR A 372 -5.99 28.76 -5.22
N THR A 373 -7.04 28.29 -4.56
CA THR A 373 -8.36 28.91 -4.59
C THR A 373 -8.93 29.18 -3.18
N ASN A 374 -9.66 30.30 -3.05
CA ASN A 374 -10.17 30.83 -1.77
C ASN A 374 -11.67 30.50 -1.56
N TYR A 375 -12.09 29.27 -1.83
CA TYR A 375 -13.48 28.86 -1.69
C TYR A 375 -13.96 28.87 -0.23
N THR A 376 -15.16 29.41 0.00
CA THR A 376 -15.67 29.70 1.35
C THR A 376 -16.54 28.57 1.91
N ARG A 377 -17.03 27.65 1.06
CA ARG A 377 -17.84 26.48 1.43
C ARG A 377 -17.61 25.29 0.48
N TYR A 378 -18.19 24.13 0.79
CA TYR A 378 -18.32 23.01 -0.15
C TYR A 378 -19.58 23.16 -1.03
N PRO A 379 -19.67 22.48 -2.18
CA PRO A 379 -20.90 22.42 -2.98
C PRO A 379 -22.08 21.94 -2.13
N LYS A 380 -23.27 22.52 -2.38
CA LYS A 380 -24.50 22.24 -1.62
C LYS A 380 -25.51 21.40 -2.40
N ARG A 381 -25.07 20.79 -3.49
CA ARG A 381 -25.86 19.92 -4.36
C ARG A 381 -25.02 18.71 -4.77
N VAL A 382 -25.62 17.54 -4.73
CA VAL A 382 -25.03 16.27 -5.22
C VAL A 382 -25.92 15.76 -6.34
N LEU A 383 -25.33 15.64 -7.53
CA LEU A 383 -25.93 14.96 -8.67
C LEU A 383 -25.53 13.49 -8.64
N THR A 384 -26.44 12.57 -8.92
CA THR A 384 -26.10 11.16 -9.16
C THR A 384 -26.51 10.72 -10.56
N TYR A 385 -25.68 9.91 -11.20
CA TYR A 385 -25.96 9.34 -12.51
C TYR A 385 -25.86 7.81 -12.42
N ASP A 386 -26.96 7.13 -12.77
CA ASP A 386 -27.13 5.67 -12.71
C ASP A 386 -26.63 5.01 -11.41
N LEU A 387 -26.74 5.72 -10.27
CA LEU A 387 -26.41 5.17 -8.95
C LEU A 387 -27.63 4.59 -8.24
N PRO A 388 -27.46 3.49 -7.48
CA PRO A 388 -28.48 2.97 -6.58
C PRO A 388 -28.82 3.98 -5.49
N SER A 389 -30.04 3.90 -4.98
CA SER A 389 -30.57 4.76 -3.93
C SER A 389 -31.31 3.96 -2.84
N THR A 390 -31.58 4.59 -1.70
CA THR A 390 -32.43 4.02 -0.63
C THR A 390 -33.87 3.69 -1.04
N LYS A 391 -34.31 4.10 -2.24
CA LYS A 391 -35.65 3.83 -2.78
C LYS A 391 -35.71 2.54 -3.60
N ASP A 392 -34.57 2.01 -4.04
CA ASP A 392 -34.51 0.90 -4.99
C ASP A 392 -34.63 -0.45 -4.27
N THR A 393 -35.36 -1.39 -4.89
CA THR A 393 -35.57 -2.72 -4.33
C THR A 393 -34.65 -3.74 -4.97
N GLY A 394 -34.05 -4.61 -4.16
CA GLY A 394 -33.16 -5.67 -4.67
C GLY A 394 -31.68 -5.29 -4.71
N LEU A 395 -31.27 -4.19 -4.06
CA LEU A 395 -29.88 -3.75 -3.95
C LEU A 395 -28.92 -4.89 -3.60
N SER A 396 -27.86 -5.03 -4.41
CA SER A 396 -26.71 -5.89 -4.15
C SER A 396 -25.88 -5.40 -2.96
N ASP A 397 -24.89 -6.18 -2.54
CA ASP A 397 -23.96 -5.75 -1.49
C ASP A 397 -23.10 -4.56 -1.94
N SER A 398 -22.77 -4.46 -3.23
CA SER A 398 -22.03 -3.33 -3.81
C SER A 398 -22.88 -2.05 -3.75
N ASP A 399 -24.15 -2.16 -4.16
CA ASP A 399 -25.09 -1.05 -4.11
C ASP A 399 -25.26 -0.51 -2.69
N ARG A 400 -25.30 -1.39 -1.68
CA ARG A 400 -25.43 -1.00 -0.28
C ARG A 400 -24.23 -0.20 0.23
N VAL A 401 -23.03 -0.50 -0.26
CA VAL A 401 -21.82 0.29 0.03
C VAL A 401 -21.92 1.66 -0.64
N VAL A 402 -22.29 1.71 -1.92
CA VAL A 402 -22.46 2.97 -2.67
C VAL A 402 -23.53 3.87 -2.04
N VAL A 403 -24.71 3.34 -1.72
CA VAL A 403 -25.80 4.08 -1.06
C VAL A 403 -25.36 4.66 0.29
N GLN A 404 -24.70 3.85 1.14
CA GLN A 404 -24.19 4.32 2.43
C GLN A 404 -23.15 5.44 2.28
N PHE A 405 -22.29 5.36 1.26
CA PHE A 405 -21.33 6.42 0.97
C PHE A 405 -22.02 7.71 0.50
N VAL A 406 -22.97 7.61 -0.43
CA VAL A 406 -23.73 8.75 -0.95
C VAL A 406 -24.50 9.44 0.18
N ASP A 407 -25.23 8.68 1.01
CA ASP A 407 -26.01 9.24 2.13
C ASP A 407 -25.11 10.00 3.12
N ARG A 408 -23.96 9.42 3.52
CA ARG A 408 -22.99 10.08 4.41
C ARG A 408 -22.34 11.30 3.78
N LEU A 409 -22.02 11.26 2.49
CA LEU A 409 -21.46 12.42 1.79
C LEU A 409 -22.48 13.56 1.72
N VAL A 410 -23.75 13.26 1.44
CA VAL A 410 -24.86 14.22 1.39
C VAL A 410 -25.09 14.85 2.78
N GLU A 411 -25.05 14.05 3.85
CA GLU A 411 -25.15 14.51 5.24
C GLU A 411 -23.96 15.42 5.62
N PHE A 412 -22.73 14.94 5.39
CA PHE A 412 -21.48 15.68 5.66
C PHE A 412 -21.42 17.03 4.91
N LEU A 413 -21.76 17.03 3.61
CA LEU A 413 -21.86 18.25 2.81
C LEU A 413 -23.06 19.11 3.22
N SER A 414 -24.04 18.53 3.93
CA SER A 414 -25.40 19.05 4.14
C SER A 414 -25.97 19.63 2.84
N ALA A 415 -26.02 18.78 1.82
CA ALA A 415 -26.35 19.10 0.43
C ALA A 415 -27.71 18.51 0.00
N ASP A 416 -28.28 19.04 -1.07
CA ASP A 416 -29.46 18.44 -1.72
C ASP A 416 -29.02 17.35 -2.72
N LEU A 417 -29.64 16.16 -2.63
CA LEU A 417 -29.38 15.04 -3.53
C LEU A 417 -30.41 15.00 -4.68
N SER A 418 -29.95 14.87 -5.93
CA SER A 418 -30.83 14.66 -7.09
C SER A 418 -30.21 13.74 -8.14
N THR A 419 -30.96 12.71 -8.55
CA THR A 419 -30.64 11.91 -9.75
C THR A 419 -30.69 12.77 -11.01
N PHE A 420 -29.88 12.42 -11.99
CA PHE A 420 -29.69 13.21 -13.20
C PHE A 420 -29.43 12.32 -14.43
N ASN A 421 -30.01 12.67 -15.59
CA ASN A 421 -29.79 12.00 -16.87
C ASN A 421 -29.32 13.01 -17.94
N HIS A 422 -28.09 12.84 -18.43
CA HIS A 422 -27.46 13.75 -19.41
C HIS A 422 -28.05 13.64 -20.82
N THR A 423 -28.64 12.50 -21.18
CA THR A 423 -29.29 12.33 -22.49
C THR A 423 -30.64 13.04 -22.53
N GLU A 424 -31.40 12.98 -21.43
CA GLU A 424 -32.65 13.74 -21.26
C GLU A 424 -32.41 15.25 -21.20
N GLU A 425 -31.39 15.70 -20.46
CA GLU A 425 -31.06 17.13 -20.41
C GLU A 425 -30.57 17.62 -21.77
N TRP A 426 -29.70 16.87 -22.48
CA TRP A 426 -29.28 17.22 -23.83
C TRP A 426 -30.49 17.38 -24.76
N SER A 427 -31.38 16.39 -24.79
CA SER A 427 -32.62 16.43 -25.59
C SER A 427 -33.49 17.66 -25.31
N ARG A 428 -33.35 18.28 -24.13
CA ARG A 428 -34.10 19.48 -23.70
C ARG A 428 -33.37 20.79 -23.96
N SER A 429 -32.05 20.84 -23.79
CA SER A 429 -31.26 22.08 -23.74
C SER A 429 -30.06 22.14 -24.68
N HIS A 430 -29.92 21.19 -25.60
CA HIS A 430 -28.84 21.21 -26.60
C HIS A 430 -28.80 22.51 -27.42
N PRO A 431 -27.61 22.97 -27.85
CA PRO A 431 -27.48 24.16 -28.69
C PRO A 431 -28.24 24.04 -30.03
N ALA A 432 -28.73 25.18 -30.52
CA ALA A 432 -29.41 25.22 -31.82
C ALA A 432 -28.45 24.84 -32.96
N GLY A 433 -28.85 23.86 -33.77
CA GLY A 433 -28.05 23.36 -34.89
C GLY A 433 -27.31 22.05 -34.62
N THR A 434 -27.32 21.52 -33.39
CA THR A 434 -26.89 20.13 -33.11
C THR A 434 -28.06 19.14 -33.22
N PRO A 435 -27.79 17.84 -33.41
CA PRO A 435 -28.77 16.79 -33.22
C PRO A 435 -29.34 16.77 -31.80
N SER A 436 -30.61 16.37 -31.68
CA SER A 436 -31.29 16.21 -30.37
C SER A 436 -30.89 14.91 -29.66
N ASP A 437 -30.38 13.91 -30.39
CA ASP A 437 -29.79 12.72 -29.80
C ASP A 437 -28.29 12.96 -29.52
N LEU A 438 -27.87 12.70 -28.28
CA LEU A 438 -26.50 12.95 -27.86
C LEU A 438 -25.50 11.94 -28.44
N GLN A 439 -25.91 10.68 -28.65
CA GLN A 439 -25.06 9.64 -29.20
C GLN A 439 -24.84 9.87 -30.71
N GLU A 440 -25.84 10.36 -31.43
CA GLU A 440 -25.71 10.87 -32.81
C GLU A 440 -24.69 12.02 -32.88
N PHE A 441 -24.73 12.96 -31.92
CA PHE A 441 -23.86 14.14 -31.96
C PHE A 441 -22.39 13.88 -31.57
N VAL A 442 -22.14 13.21 -30.44
CA VAL A 442 -20.76 13.00 -29.92
C VAL A 442 -20.33 11.54 -29.77
N GLY A 443 -21.20 10.55 -30.03
CA GLY A 443 -20.87 9.13 -29.81
C GLY A 443 -19.66 8.63 -30.60
N THR A 444 -19.31 9.25 -31.74
CA THR A 444 -18.09 8.93 -32.50
C THR A 444 -16.88 9.80 -32.14
N THR A 445 -17.08 10.91 -31.43
CA THR A 445 -16.10 11.99 -31.30
C THR A 445 -14.82 11.56 -30.59
N TRP A 446 -14.94 10.83 -29.46
CA TRP A 446 -13.78 10.35 -28.72
C TRP A 446 -12.90 9.41 -29.56
N ALA A 447 -13.53 8.46 -30.25
CA ALA A 447 -12.84 7.51 -31.13
C ALA A 447 -12.17 8.22 -32.32
N VAL A 448 -12.89 9.10 -33.03
CA VAL A 448 -12.34 9.84 -34.19
C VAL A 448 -11.11 10.64 -33.79
N ILE A 449 -11.18 11.38 -32.68
CA ILE A 449 -10.08 12.22 -32.20
C ILE A 449 -8.87 11.36 -31.81
N SER A 450 -9.04 10.38 -30.92
CA SER A 450 -7.93 9.54 -30.44
C SER A 450 -7.27 8.75 -31.56
N ALA A 451 -8.06 8.11 -32.44
CA ALA A 451 -7.53 7.35 -33.57
C ALA A 451 -6.78 8.25 -34.57
N LYS A 452 -7.33 9.40 -34.97
CA LYS A 452 -6.67 10.33 -35.91
C LYS A 452 -5.43 10.99 -35.31
N GLN A 453 -5.47 11.37 -34.03
CA GLN A 453 -4.34 12.03 -33.37
C GLN A 453 -3.20 11.06 -33.10
N GLN A 454 -3.44 9.88 -32.52
CA GLN A 454 -2.37 8.91 -32.28
C GLN A 454 -1.73 8.38 -33.56
N THR A 455 -2.53 8.11 -34.60
CA THR A 455 -2.01 7.76 -35.93
C THR A 455 -0.98 8.78 -36.40
N ARG A 456 -1.36 10.07 -36.41
CA ARG A 456 -0.51 11.17 -36.92
C ARG A 456 0.69 11.48 -36.02
N LEU A 457 0.55 11.32 -34.70
CA LEU A 457 1.56 11.74 -33.72
C LEU A 457 2.52 10.64 -33.28
N VAL A 458 2.12 9.36 -33.43
CA VAL A 458 2.90 8.20 -32.96
C VAL A 458 3.15 7.22 -34.11
N ARG A 459 2.09 6.67 -34.73
CA ARG A 459 2.22 5.60 -35.72
C ARG A 459 3.06 6.02 -36.92
N ASP A 460 2.74 7.16 -37.54
CA ASP A 460 3.29 7.51 -38.84
C ASP A 460 4.81 7.77 -38.79
N SER A 461 5.32 8.36 -37.70
CA SER A 461 6.77 8.47 -37.43
C SER A 461 7.38 7.12 -37.02
N PHE A 462 6.73 6.39 -36.11
CA PHE A 462 7.20 5.07 -35.65
C PHE A 462 7.39 4.09 -36.82
N PHE A 463 6.41 3.97 -37.72
CA PHE A 463 6.47 3.06 -38.86
C PHE A 463 7.56 3.47 -39.85
N LYS A 464 7.71 4.78 -40.10
CA LYS A 464 8.77 5.31 -40.97
C LYS A 464 10.16 5.03 -40.40
N ASP A 465 10.36 5.26 -39.11
CA ASP A 465 11.66 5.13 -38.47
C ASP A 465 12.02 3.63 -38.24
N TYR A 466 11.03 2.78 -37.93
CA TYR A 466 11.20 1.32 -37.90
C TYR A 466 11.53 0.77 -39.29
N ALA A 467 10.86 1.23 -40.34
CA ALA A 467 11.15 0.86 -41.72
C ALA A 467 12.56 1.29 -42.14
N ALA A 468 13.06 2.44 -41.67
CA ALA A 468 14.43 2.87 -41.89
C ALA A 468 15.46 1.99 -41.14
N ALA A 469 15.12 1.49 -39.95
CA ALA A 469 15.98 0.62 -39.16
C ALA A 469 16.02 -0.86 -39.63
N TYR A 470 14.93 -1.34 -40.26
CA TYR A 470 14.75 -2.77 -40.61
C TYR A 470 14.34 -3.01 -42.08
N ASP A 471 15.03 -2.39 -43.03
CA ASP A 471 14.91 -2.69 -44.48
C ASP A 471 13.49 -2.56 -45.07
N GLY A 472 12.70 -1.58 -44.62
CA GLY A 472 11.34 -1.35 -45.09
C GLY A 472 10.26 -2.22 -44.44
N ARG A 473 10.60 -3.00 -43.40
CA ARG A 473 9.63 -3.78 -42.61
C ARG A 473 8.72 -2.87 -41.77
N VAL A 474 7.56 -3.39 -41.39
CA VAL A 474 6.64 -2.77 -40.42
C VAL A 474 6.80 -3.41 -39.04
N PRO A 475 6.61 -2.65 -37.94
CA PRO A 475 6.66 -3.20 -36.58
C PRO A 475 5.42 -4.05 -36.28
N PHE A 476 5.53 -4.89 -35.24
CA PHE A 476 4.36 -5.49 -34.61
C PHE A 476 3.58 -4.43 -33.80
N VAL A 477 2.26 -4.54 -33.81
CA VAL A 477 1.31 -3.66 -33.11
C VAL A 477 0.22 -4.55 -32.54
N ASN A 478 -0.19 -4.33 -31.28
CA ASN A 478 -1.22 -5.13 -30.64
C ASN A 478 -2.56 -5.01 -31.41
N PRO A 479 -3.40 -6.07 -31.45
CA PRO A 479 -4.61 -6.10 -32.27
C PRO A 479 -5.56 -4.91 -32.09
N SER A 480 -5.80 -4.48 -30.84
CA SER A 480 -6.68 -3.33 -30.55
C SER A 480 -6.10 -2.01 -31.05
N THR A 481 -4.84 -1.71 -30.72
CA THR A 481 -4.11 -0.54 -31.23
C THR A 481 -4.10 -0.51 -32.76
N ASN A 482 -3.79 -1.65 -33.40
CA ASN A 482 -3.76 -1.77 -34.85
C ASN A 482 -5.15 -1.62 -35.49
N GLY A 483 -6.21 -2.10 -34.82
CA GLY A 483 -7.60 -1.94 -35.26
C GLY A 483 -8.04 -0.48 -35.25
N SER A 484 -7.73 0.26 -34.18
CA SER A 484 -7.97 1.70 -34.07
C SER A 484 -7.24 2.49 -35.16
N TRP A 485 -5.95 2.19 -35.39
CA TRP A 485 -5.17 2.83 -36.45
C TRP A 485 -5.64 2.45 -37.86
N SER A 486 -6.07 1.21 -38.09
CA SER A 486 -6.62 0.77 -39.37
C SER A 486 -7.96 1.45 -39.66
N TRP A 487 -8.82 1.59 -38.65
CA TRP A 487 -10.06 2.35 -38.75
C TRP A 487 -9.79 3.83 -39.04
N SER A 488 -8.78 4.43 -38.38
CA SER A 488 -8.30 5.79 -38.65
C SER A 488 -8.02 6.04 -40.14
N ASP A 489 -7.41 5.09 -40.86
CA ASP A 489 -7.13 5.21 -42.29
C ASP A 489 -8.40 5.17 -43.16
N THR A 490 -9.48 4.52 -42.71
CA THR A 490 -10.77 4.48 -43.44
C THR A 490 -11.59 5.76 -43.32
N LEU A 491 -11.34 6.57 -42.28
CA LEU A 491 -12.14 7.75 -41.99
C LEU A 491 -11.74 8.94 -42.89
N PRO A 492 -12.71 9.76 -43.34
CA PRO A 492 -12.39 11.06 -43.95
C PRO A 492 -11.78 12.03 -42.92
N THR A 493 -11.55 13.29 -43.32
CA THR A 493 -11.02 14.35 -42.46
C THR A 493 -12.08 14.86 -41.46
N LEU A 494 -12.48 14.00 -40.51
CA LEU A 494 -13.48 14.27 -39.48
C LEU A 494 -12.90 14.87 -38.19
N LEU A 495 -11.57 15.04 -38.11
CA LEU A 495 -10.91 15.48 -36.87
C LEU A 495 -11.39 16.87 -36.43
N ASP A 496 -11.44 17.84 -37.34
CA ASP A 496 -11.82 19.22 -37.02
C ASP A 496 -13.30 19.32 -36.62
N GLU A 497 -14.17 18.52 -37.25
CA GLU A 497 -15.59 18.39 -36.89
C GLU A 497 -15.75 17.76 -35.50
N ALA A 498 -15.05 16.65 -35.23
CA ALA A 498 -15.07 15.99 -33.92
C ALA A 498 -14.56 16.92 -32.80
N VAL A 499 -13.47 17.66 -33.03
CA VAL A 499 -12.98 18.67 -32.06
C VAL A 499 -13.99 19.80 -31.86
N THR A 500 -14.69 20.22 -32.92
CA THR A 500 -15.79 21.20 -32.82
C THR A 500 -16.96 20.64 -31.99
N ASN A 501 -17.41 19.42 -32.24
CA ASN A 501 -18.51 18.78 -31.51
C ASN A 501 -18.15 18.57 -30.03
N LYS A 502 -16.92 18.14 -29.73
CA LYS A 502 -16.35 18.10 -28.37
C LYS A 502 -16.44 19.46 -27.68
N THR A 503 -16.04 20.54 -28.37
CA THR A 503 -16.05 21.91 -27.82
C THR A 503 -17.47 22.39 -27.52
N ILE A 504 -18.43 22.09 -28.39
CA ILE A 504 -19.85 22.41 -28.20
C ILE A 504 -20.41 21.62 -27.01
N PHE A 505 -20.15 20.31 -26.94
CA PHE A 505 -20.60 19.46 -25.84
C PHE A 505 -20.02 19.87 -24.50
N LYS A 506 -18.72 20.20 -24.43
CA LYS A 506 -18.08 20.78 -23.25
C LYS A 506 -18.77 22.07 -22.82
N SER A 507 -19.02 23.00 -23.75
CA SER A 507 -19.63 24.30 -23.43
C SER A 507 -21.04 24.11 -22.84
N TRP A 508 -21.84 23.23 -23.42
CA TRP A 508 -23.15 22.85 -22.86
C TRP A 508 -23.01 22.18 -21.48
N TRP A 509 -22.02 21.31 -21.27
CA TRP A 509 -21.80 20.65 -19.99
C TRP A 509 -21.43 21.66 -18.89
N ASP A 510 -20.51 22.58 -19.16
CA ASP A 510 -20.10 23.61 -18.20
C ASP A 510 -21.25 24.59 -17.85
N GLU A 511 -22.26 24.74 -18.71
CA GLU A 511 -23.43 25.60 -18.46
C GLU A 511 -24.61 24.85 -17.81
N ALA A 512 -24.95 23.66 -18.30
CA ALA A 512 -26.16 22.91 -17.92
C ALA A 512 -25.92 21.84 -16.83
N MET A 513 -24.70 21.28 -16.75
CA MET A 513 -24.40 20.09 -15.95
C MET A 513 -23.61 20.40 -14.68
N LEU A 514 -22.42 20.98 -14.84
CA LEU A 514 -21.49 21.29 -13.75
C LEU A 514 -21.02 22.75 -13.80
N PRO A 515 -21.94 23.73 -13.63
CA PRO A 515 -21.58 25.13 -13.61
C PRO A 515 -20.70 25.50 -12.42
N LYS A 516 -19.80 26.46 -12.65
CA LYS A 516 -18.89 27.00 -11.63
C LYS A 516 -19.65 27.88 -10.64
N ASN A 517 -19.33 27.75 -9.36
CA ASN A 517 -19.86 28.57 -8.27
C ASN A 517 -18.72 29.35 -7.59
N ALA A 518 -18.90 30.66 -7.40
CA ALA A 518 -17.86 31.53 -6.83
C ALA A 518 -17.50 31.23 -5.36
N GLU A 519 -18.40 30.62 -4.58
CA GLU A 519 -18.20 30.26 -3.17
C GLU A 519 -17.67 28.83 -2.97
N SER A 520 -18.05 27.88 -3.85
CA SER A 520 -17.75 26.44 -3.71
C SER A 520 -16.95 25.82 -4.85
N CYS A 521 -16.44 26.62 -5.79
CA CYS A 521 -15.87 26.23 -7.08
C CYS A 521 -16.88 25.64 -8.07
N SER A 522 -17.56 24.58 -7.64
CA SER A 522 -18.59 23.86 -8.38
C SER A 522 -19.93 24.12 -7.71
N GLU A 523 -21.00 24.26 -8.50
CA GLU A 523 -22.37 24.33 -7.95
C GLU A 523 -22.75 23.00 -7.30
N SER A 524 -22.39 21.89 -7.96
CA SER A 524 -22.63 20.52 -7.53
C SER A 524 -21.39 19.63 -7.64
N LEU A 525 -21.39 18.52 -6.90
CA LEU A 525 -20.56 17.36 -7.24
C LEU A 525 -21.42 16.35 -8.01
N MET A 526 -20.85 15.69 -9.02
CA MET A 526 -21.52 14.60 -9.73
C MET A 526 -20.88 13.26 -9.36
N LEU A 527 -21.70 12.35 -8.82
CA LEU A 527 -21.32 11.03 -8.38
C LEU A 527 -21.85 9.96 -9.35
N TYR A 528 -21.00 9.01 -9.69
CA TYR A 528 -21.35 7.89 -10.57
C TYR A 528 -20.38 6.71 -10.35
N ILE A 529 -20.75 5.53 -10.85
CA ILE A 529 -19.84 4.39 -10.97
C ILE A 529 -19.59 4.10 -12.46
N PHE A 530 -18.45 3.48 -12.75
CA PHE A 530 -18.13 3.00 -14.09
C PHE A 530 -18.30 1.48 -14.21
N LYS A 531 -18.09 0.75 -13.12
CA LYS A 531 -18.08 -0.71 -13.05
C LYS A 531 -18.53 -1.16 -11.67
N ASP A 532 -19.34 -2.22 -11.62
CA ASP A 532 -19.74 -2.88 -10.39
C ASP A 532 -18.60 -3.72 -9.81
N ALA A 533 -18.61 -3.98 -8.50
CA ALA A 533 -17.64 -4.86 -7.85
C ALA A 533 -17.94 -6.35 -8.14
N ALA A 534 -17.75 -6.74 -9.39
CA ALA A 534 -17.95 -8.08 -9.93
C ALA A 534 -16.61 -8.70 -10.40
N PRO A 535 -16.43 -10.03 -10.33
CA PRO A 535 -15.18 -10.66 -10.74
C PRO A 535 -14.96 -10.55 -12.25
N GLU A 536 -13.78 -10.06 -12.64
CA GLU A 536 -13.31 -10.05 -14.02
C GLU A 536 -11.94 -10.70 -14.07
N TYR A 537 -11.86 -11.91 -14.59
CA TYR A 537 -10.65 -12.72 -14.52
C TYR A 537 -9.68 -12.44 -15.67
N ARG A 538 -8.38 -12.34 -15.36
CA ARG A 538 -7.31 -12.23 -16.37
C ARG A 538 -7.22 -13.44 -17.33
N SER A 539 -7.88 -14.54 -17.00
CA SER A 539 -7.99 -15.75 -17.81
C SER A 539 -9.19 -15.74 -18.77
N ASP A 540 -10.05 -14.72 -18.73
CA ASP A 540 -11.16 -14.56 -19.66
C ASP A 540 -10.69 -13.87 -20.96
N TYR A 541 -10.24 -14.69 -21.91
CA TYR A 541 -9.86 -14.31 -23.27
C TYR A 541 -11.10 -14.03 -24.16
N GLY A 542 -12.04 -13.24 -23.64
CA GLY A 542 -13.27 -12.83 -24.34
C GLY A 542 -13.01 -11.96 -25.57
N SER A 543 -14.06 -11.30 -26.07
CA SER A 543 -13.91 -10.34 -27.17
C SER A 543 -12.99 -9.19 -26.77
N ALA A 544 -11.85 -9.06 -27.46
CA ALA A 544 -10.93 -7.96 -27.26
C ALA A 544 -11.62 -6.60 -27.44
N MET A 545 -11.16 -5.61 -26.67
CA MET A 545 -11.83 -4.31 -26.50
C MET A 545 -12.20 -3.63 -27.84
N GLY A 546 -13.47 -3.27 -28.03
CA GLY A 546 -13.98 -2.63 -29.25
C GLY A 546 -15.50 -2.50 -29.28
N SER A 547 -16.04 -1.84 -30.30
CA SER A 547 -17.48 -1.65 -30.51
C SER A 547 -17.98 -2.45 -31.72
N GLY A 548 -18.76 -3.50 -31.46
CA GLY A 548 -19.18 -4.45 -32.50
C GLY A 548 -17.95 -5.16 -33.09
N ASP A 549 -17.86 -5.23 -34.42
CA ASP A 549 -16.71 -5.83 -35.11
C ASP A 549 -15.48 -4.89 -35.20
N LEU A 550 -15.54 -3.68 -34.62
CA LEU A 550 -14.44 -2.70 -34.68
C LEU A 550 -13.49 -2.82 -33.48
N LEU A 551 -12.51 -3.70 -33.64
CA LEU A 551 -11.44 -3.93 -32.67
C LEU A 551 -10.64 -2.64 -32.36
N GLY A 552 -10.49 -2.32 -31.07
CA GLY A 552 -9.81 -1.13 -30.55
C GLY A 552 -10.54 0.21 -30.74
N VAL A 553 -11.71 0.21 -31.37
CA VAL A 553 -12.52 1.42 -31.59
C VAL A 553 -13.66 1.45 -30.59
N LEU A 554 -13.67 2.46 -29.72
CA LEU A 554 -14.71 2.63 -28.70
C LEU A 554 -15.71 3.72 -29.10
N LEU A 555 -16.80 3.29 -29.72
CA LEU A 555 -17.94 4.12 -30.10
C LEU A 555 -18.96 4.21 -28.96
N GLY A 556 -19.69 5.33 -28.93
CA GLY A 556 -20.67 5.67 -27.91
C GLY A 556 -20.05 6.51 -26.78
N LEU A 557 -20.78 7.54 -26.35
CA LEU A 557 -20.47 8.27 -25.13
C LEU A 557 -20.94 7.43 -23.93
N ASN A 558 -19.99 6.95 -23.14
CA ASN A 558 -20.23 6.31 -21.84
C ASN A 558 -19.72 7.21 -20.69
N THR A 559 -20.07 6.87 -19.45
CA THR A 559 -19.72 7.63 -18.24
C THR A 559 -18.21 7.80 -18.02
N GLY A 560 -17.38 6.86 -18.50
CA GLY A 560 -15.92 6.95 -18.47
C GLY A 560 -15.35 8.05 -19.38
N PHE A 561 -16.00 8.27 -20.53
CA PHE A 561 -15.60 9.25 -21.54
C PHE A 561 -16.11 10.66 -21.30
N ILE A 562 -17.10 10.86 -20.42
CA ILE A 562 -17.62 12.20 -20.07
C ILE A 562 -16.49 13.14 -19.63
N SER A 563 -15.80 12.85 -18.52
CA SER A 563 -14.73 13.72 -18.01
C SER A 563 -13.64 14.03 -19.06
N PRO A 564 -13.10 13.05 -19.82
CA PRO A 564 -12.24 13.32 -20.98
C PRO A 564 -12.83 14.31 -21.98
N MET A 565 -14.08 14.10 -22.42
CA MET A 565 -14.75 14.93 -23.41
C MET A 565 -14.97 16.38 -22.94
N VAL A 566 -15.34 16.57 -21.67
CA VAL A 566 -15.68 17.89 -21.10
C VAL A 566 -14.51 18.57 -20.38
N GLY A 567 -13.41 17.85 -20.15
CA GLY A 567 -12.19 18.35 -19.54
C GLY A 567 -12.21 18.40 -18.00
N ASN A 568 -13.35 18.18 -17.35
CA ASN A 568 -13.56 18.30 -15.90
C ASN A 568 -12.68 17.36 -15.04
N PRO A 569 -12.29 17.77 -13.82
CA PRO A 569 -11.58 16.93 -12.87
C PRO A 569 -12.51 15.84 -12.32
N ASP A 570 -11.97 14.63 -12.17
CA ASP A 570 -12.71 13.42 -11.86
C ASP A 570 -11.85 12.45 -11.02
N PHE A 571 -12.38 12.08 -9.87
CA PHE A 571 -11.68 11.36 -8.80
C PHE A 571 -12.31 10.00 -8.56
N SER A 572 -11.55 8.92 -8.77
CA SER A 572 -11.91 7.59 -8.30
C SER A 572 -11.49 7.43 -6.84
N ILE A 573 -12.44 7.03 -5.99
CA ILE A 573 -12.27 6.87 -4.55
C ILE A 573 -12.75 5.47 -4.15
N PRO A 574 -11.93 4.63 -3.50
CA PRO A 574 -12.38 3.38 -2.91
C PRO A 574 -13.27 3.69 -1.69
N VAL A 575 -14.49 3.17 -1.69
CA VAL A 575 -15.51 3.42 -0.65
C VAL A 575 -15.85 2.19 0.19
N GLY A 576 -15.35 1.01 -0.20
CA GLY A 576 -15.50 -0.22 0.57
C GLY A 576 -15.06 -1.44 -0.22
N GLN A 577 -15.54 -2.61 0.19
CA GLN A 577 -15.31 -3.87 -0.50
C GLN A 577 -16.50 -4.81 -0.31
N VAL A 578 -16.72 -5.72 -1.27
CA VAL A 578 -17.76 -6.75 -1.22
C VAL A 578 -17.16 -8.13 -1.29
N LYS A 579 -17.83 -9.07 -0.63
CA LYS A 579 -17.46 -10.48 -0.60
C LYS A 579 -18.03 -11.19 -1.83
N HIS A 580 -17.20 -11.94 -2.54
CA HIS A 580 -17.64 -12.86 -3.59
C HIS A 580 -17.07 -14.26 -3.34
N HIS A 581 -17.52 -15.26 -4.10
CA HIS A 581 -16.95 -16.60 -4.08
C HIS A 581 -16.05 -16.76 -5.31
N SER A 582 -14.75 -16.94 -5.10
CA SER A 582 -13.80 -17.05 -6.21
C SER A 582 -13.92 -18.41 -6.90
N SER A 583 -13.96 -18.38 -8.23
CA SER A 583 -13.89 -19.59 -9.05
C SER A 583 -12.49 -20.21 -9.11
N ILE A 584 -11.46 -19.47 -8.66
CA ILE A 584 -10.05 -19.87 -8.66
C ILE A 584 -9.68 -20.50 -7.31
N THR A 585 -9.77 -19.76 -6.20
CA THR A 585 -9.39 -20.28 -4.87
C THR A 585 -10.42 -21.22 -4.27
N ARG A 586 -11.67 -21.17 -4.76
CA ARG A 586 -12.85 -21.85 -4.14
C ARG A 586 -13.13 -21.38 -2.71
N CYS A 587 -12.57 -20.24 -2.32
CA CYS A 587 -12.83 -19.57 -1.06
C CYS A 587 -13.68 -18.32 -1.30
N ALA A 588 -13.87 -17.51 -0.26
CA ALA A 588 -14.57 -16.26 -0.38
C ALA A 588 -13.60 -15.10 -0.25
N GLU A 589 -13.50 -14.32 -1.32
CA GLU A 589 -12.53 -13.23 -1.50
C GLU A 589 -13.24 -11.88 -1.56
N TYR A 590 -12.48 -10.78 -1.52
CA TYR A 590 -13.03 -9.43 -1.54
C TYR A 590 -12.65 -8.65 -2.79
N LEU A 591 -13.62 -7.94 -3.36
CA LEU A 591 -13.43 -6.99 -4.46
C LEU A 591 -13.68 -5.56 -3.98
N PRO A 592 -12.89 -4.58 -4.44
CA PRO A 592 -13.09 -3.18 -4.08
C PRO A 592 -14.40 -2.63 -4.66
N VAL A 593 -15.05 -1.76 -3.90
CA VAL A 593 -16.14 -0.89 -4.38
C VAL A 593 -15.59 0.53 -4.43
N SER A 594 -15.76 1.21 -5.56
CA SER A 594 -15.25 2.56 -5.78
C SER A 594 -16.33 3.46 -6.38
N VAL A 595 -16.27 4.76 -6.08
CA VAL A 595 -17.18 5.78 -6.62
C VAL A 595 -16.36 6.88 -7.28
N ARG A 596 -16.83 7.37 -8.43
CA ARG A 596 -16.27 8.53 -9.10
C ARG A 596 -16.95 9.81 -8.64
N ILE A 597 -16.16 10.85 -8.42
CA ILE A 597 -16.62 12.20 -8.07
C ILE A 597 -16.07 13.19 -9.09
N MET A 598 -16.95 13.81 -9.87
CA MET A 598 -16.63 14.86 -10.82
C MET A 598 -17.05 16.23 -10.28
N ALA A 599 -16.26 17.26 -10.56
CA ALA A 599 -16.55 18.66 -10.23
C ALA A 599 -16.45 19.56 -11.48
N ALA A 600 -16.83 20.83 -11.35
CA ALA A 600 -16.63 21.81 -12.42
C ALA A 600 -15.13 21.97 -12.77
N GLU A 601 -14.84 22.41 -13.99
CA GLU A 601 -13.48 22.57 -14.49
C GLU A 601 -12.66 23.58 -13.64
N GLY A 602 -11.45 23.21 -13.25
CA GLY A 602 -10.57 23.98 -12.36
C GLY A 602 -10.86 23.81 -10.87
N CYS A 603 -11.70 22.85 -10.49
CA CYS A 603 -12.06 22.53 -9.10
C CYS A 603 -11.24 21.40 -8.47
N ASP A 604 -10.05 21.14 -8.99
CA ASP A 604 -9.08 20.14 -8.51
C ASP A 604 -8.52 20.47 -7.12
N GLY A 605 -8.46 21.75 -6.77
CA GLY A 605 -7.68 22.26 -5.63
C GLY A 605 -8.35 22.08 -4.27
N LYS A 606 -7.55 21.81 -3.23
CA LYS A 606 -8.01 21.84 -1.83
C LYS A 606 -8.52 23.25 -1.45
N ARG A 607 -9.70 23.30 -0.83
CA ARG A 607 -10.25 24.52 -0.21
C ARG A 607 -9.35 25.01 0.93
N LYS A 608 -8.89 26.26 0.89
CA LYS A 608 -8.26 26.93 2.05
C LYS A 608 -9.28 27.16 3.16
N VAL A 609 -9.26 26.33 4.20
CA VAL A 609 -10.04 26.54 5.43
C VAL A 609 -9.46 27.74 6.19
N ARG A 610 -10.11 28.91 6.06
CA ARG A 610 -9.74 30.10 6.85
C ARG A 610 -10.09 29.90 8.33
N CYS A 611 -9.12 29.42 9.08
CA CYS A 611 -9.07 29.43 10.55
C CYS A 611 -9.20 30.88 11.06
N SER A 612 -10.20 31.18 11.90
CA SER A 612 -10.42 32.52 12.44
C SER A 612 -9.43 32.85 13.53
N ARG A 613 -8.68 33.96 13.40
CA ARG A 613 -7.65 34.45 14.36
C ARG A 613 -8.09 34.66 15.82
N HIS A 614 -9.33 34.37 16.18
CA HIS A 614 -9.92 34.63 17.50
C HIS A 614 -10.42 33.34 18.18
N THR A 615 -10.18 32.17 17.58
CA THR A 615 -10.52 30.86 18.15
C THR A 615 -9.32 29.92 17.95
N PRO A 616 -8.52 29.61 18.99
CA PRO A 616 -7.30 28.80 18.87
C PRO A 616 -7.55 27.36 18.37
N LEU A 617 -8.77 26.88 18.57
CA LEU A 617 -9.34 25.70 17.95
C LEU A 617 -10.68 26.15 17.36
N CYS A 618 -10.77 26.31 16.03
CA CYS A 618 -12.07 26.31 15.39
C CYS A 618 -12.48 24.85 15.17
N GLU A 619 -13.71 24.48 15.52
CA GLU A 619 -14.20 23.08 15.41
C GLU A 619 -13.99 22.52 13.99
N ARG A 620 -14.03 23.40 12.97
CA ARG A 620 -13.72 23.12 11.56
C ARG A 620 -12.26 22.77 11.23
N CYS A 621 -11.33 22.80 12.17
CA CYS A 621 -9.97 22.29 11.98
C CYS A 621 -9.75 21.00 12.78
N SER A 622 -10.26 20.93 14.01
CA SER A 622 -10.20 19.71 14.83
C SER A 622 -11.01 18.56 14.22
N HIS A 623 -12.21 18.83 13.70
CA HIS A 623 -13.07 17.85 13.03
C HIS A 623 -12.58 17.44 11.63
N PHE A 624 -11.36 17.85 11.24
CA PHE A 624 -10.71 17.49 9.98
C PHE A 624 -9.24 17.08 10.14
N ALA A 625 -8.76 16.96 11.39
CA ALA A 625 -7.35 16.74 11.73
C ALA A 625 -6.34 17.73 11.06
N LEU A 626 -6.80 18.89 10.59
CA LEU A 626 -5.96 19.86 9.86
C LEU A 626 -5.20 20.79 10.82
N THR A 627 -3.88 20.84 10.66
CA THR A 627 -3.04 21.87 11.29
C THR A 627 -3.38 23.27 10.75
N CYS A 628 -3.83 24.17 11.63
CA CYS A 628 -4.19 25.53 11.25
C CYS A 628 -2.95 26.38 10.92
N GLU A 629 -2.79 26.82 9.66
CA GLU A 629 -1.70 27.69 9.16
C GLU A 629 -1.51 29.04 9.92
N TYR A 630 -2.41 29.37 10.85
CA TYR A 630 -2.36 30.58 11.68
C TYR A 630 -2.16 30.29 13.17
N SER A 631 -1.24 29.36 13.51
CA SER A 631 -0.62 29.36 14.84
C SER A 631 0.18 30.67 15.04
N PRO A 632 0.03 31.41 16.16
CA PRO A 632 0.57 32.76 16.33
C PRO A 632 2.10 32.85 16.56
N MET A 633 2.87 31.83 16.16
CA MET A 633 4.33 31.70 16.38
C MET A 633 5.19 31.90 15.12
N ARG A 634 4.70 32.63 14.09
CA ARG A 634 5.55 33.16 12.99
C ARG A 634 5.71 34.68 13.12
N THR A 635 6.87 35.13 13.57
CA THR A 635 7.29 36.55 13.54
C THR A 635 7.62 36.99 12.10
N ILE A 636 6.94 38.03 11.62
CA ILE A 636 7.18 38.62 10.30
C ILE A 636 8.21 39.75 10.42
N GLY A 637 9.30 39.70 9.65
CA GLY A 637 10.29 40.79 9.62
C GLY A 637 11.51 40.57 8.72
N ARG A 638 11.32 40.59 7.38
CA ARG A 638 12.42 40.59 6.39
C ARG A 638 12.80 42.04 6.04
N PRO A 639 14.06 42.31 5.66
CA PRO A 639 14.27 42.90 4.33
C PRO A 639 15.31 42.16 3.48
N ARG A 640 15.13 42.21 2.15
CA ARG A 640 16.01 41.63 1.13
C ARG A 640 17.14 42.60 0.75
N ARG A 641 18.34 42.10 0.42
CA ARG A 641 18.84 41.88 -0.97
C ARG A 641 20.34 41.56 -1.01
N GLY A 642 20.68 40.48 -1.71
CA GLY A 642 22.03 40.08 -2.13
C GLY A 642 21.88 38.81 -2.98
N GLN A 643 22.52 38.75 -4.16
CA GLN A 643 22.35 37.66 -5.14
C GLN A 643 23.33 36.49 -4.85
N PRO A 644 23.24 35.33 -5.55
CA PRO A 644 23.75 34.06 -5.05
C PRO A 644 25.28 33.96 -5.13
N LEU A 645 25.83 33.06 -4.32
CA LEU A 645 27.08 32.29 -4.48
C LEU A 645 27.06 31.24 -3.34
N GLY A 646 27.62 30.04 -3.47
CA GLY A 646 28.79 29.67 -4.24
C GLY A 646 30.02 29.65 -3.32
N TYR A 647 30.43 28.45 -2.92
CA TYR A 647 31.72 28.06 -2.31
C TYR A 647 32.66 29.14 -1.70
N ARG A 648 32.89 29.03 -0.37
CA ARG A 648 34.17 29.15 0.40
C ARG A 648 34.34 30.23 1.50
N ALA A 649 34.73 29.69 2.68
CA ALA A 649 35.84 30.06 3.56
C ALA A 649 35.72 31.12 4.70
N ASN A 650 35.93 30.60 5.92
CA ASN A 650 36.61 31.18 7.12
C ASN A 650 36.01 32.39 7.89
N GLY A 651 35.59 32.13 9.14
CA GLY A 651 36.31 32.70 10.30
C GLY A 651 35.55 33.53 11.38
N VAL A 652 35.62 33.04 12.62
CA VAL A 652 35.68 33.79 13.91
C VAL A 652 34.38 34.26 14.61
N SER A 653 33.93 33.38 15.54
CA SER A 653 33.40 33.58 16.93
C SER A 653 32.39 34.67 17.33
N GLY A 654 31.40 34.30 18.18
CA GLY A 654 30.49 35.27 18.81
C GLY A 654 29.37 34.78 19.77
N MET A 655 29.66 33.90 20.74
CA MET A 655 28.92 33.63 22.00
C MET A 655 27.36 33.61 22.07
N ALA A 656 26.85 32.38 22.16
CA ALA A 656 25.78 31.84 23.03
C ALA A 656 24.86 32.75 23.90
N ALA A 657 23.56 32.38 23.90
CA ALA A 657 22.70 32.28 25.09
C ALA A 657 21.63 31.19 24.87
N SER A 658 21.45 30.27 25.84
CA SER A 658 20.63 29.05 25.70
C SER A 658 19.12 29.27 25.92
N PRO A 659 18.24 28.42 25.33
CA PRO A 659 16.82 28.35 25.69
C PRO A 659 16.54 27.36 26.84
N GLU A 660 15.46 27.60 27.59
CA GLU A 660 14.91 26.67 28.59
C GLU A 660 13.92 25.66 27.95
N VAL A 661 13.68 24.57 28.68
CA VAL A 661 12.94 23.35 28.26
C VAL A 661 11.42 23.53 28.32
N MET A 662 10.68 22.99 27.33
CA MET A 662 9.31 22.42 27.35
C MET A 662 8.83 22.23 25.89
N ASP A 663 7.91 21.33 25.50
CA ASP A 663 7.33 20.11 26.09
C ASP A 663 6.63 19.36 24.92
N THR A 664 6.84 18.06 24.73
CA THR A 664 6.35 17.34 23.54
C THR A 664 4.93 16.80 23.73
N GLY A 665 3.94 17.64 23.42
CA GLY A 665 2.52 17.28 23.44
C GLY A 665 2.13 16.21 22.40
N ASN A 666 1.91 14.99 22.88
CA ASN A 666 1.21 13.84 22.28
C ASN A 666 0.53 14.06 20.90
N PHE A 667 1.14 13.53 19.84
CA PHE A 667 0.63 13.60 18.45
C PHE A 667 -0.24 12.38 18.05
N ALA A 668 -0.19 11.28 18.80
CA ALA A 668 -0.84 10.01 18.42
C ALA A 668 -2.36 10.00 18.70
N GLY A 669 -2.82 10.73 19.72
CA GLY A 669 -4.23 10.69 20.15
C GLY A 669 -5.23 11.48 19.31
N ILE A 670 -4.82 12.05 18.17
CA ILE A 670 -5.66 12.97 17.37
C ILE A 670 -6.33 12.28 16.17
N MET A 671 -5.70 11.23 15.60
CA MET A 671 -6.24 10.53 14.44
C MET A 671 -7.37 9.56 14.80
N ASP A 672 -7.27 8.85 15.94
CA ASP A 672 -8.35 7.98 16.44
C ASP A 672 -9.65 8.75 16.70
N GLN A 673 -9.54 9.97 17.24
CA GLN A 673 -10.69 10.82 17.57
C GLN A 673 -11.43 11.31 16.30
N PHE A 674 -10.71 11.52 15.19
CA PHE A 674 -11.27 11.91 13.89
C PHE A 674 -12.05 10.75 13.22
N LEU A 675 -11.65 9.50 13.46
CA LEU A 675 -12.34 8.31 12.95
C LEU A 675 -13.58 7.94 13.78
N ASP A 676 -13.55 8.15 15.10
CA ASP A 676 -14.73 7.98 15.98
C ASP A 676 -15.86 8.97 15.63
N ASP A 677 -15.54 10.23 15.30
CA ASP A 677 -16.50 11.27 14.91
C ASP A 677 -17.22 10.98 13.58
N LEU A 678 -16.65 10.12 12.72
CA LEU A 678 -17.24 9.70 11.43
C LEU A 678 -18.16 8.46 11.55
N GLY A 679 -18.41 7.97 12.76
CA GLY A 679 -19.48 7.01 13.05
C GLY A 679 -19.36 5.64 12.35
N THR A 680 -18.21 5.33 11.75
CA THR A 680 -17.94 4.04 11.12
C THR A 680 -16.56 3.54 11.51
N PRO A 681 -16.42 2.32 12.09
CA PRO A 681 -15.13 1.66 12.06
C PRO A 681 -14.75 1.43 10.60
N LEU A 682 -13.48 1.67 10.26
CA LEU A 682 -12.90 1.11 9.04
C LEU A 682 -13.19 -0.39 9.03
N PRO A 683 -13.64 -0.98 7.90
CA PRO A 683 -13.48 -2.42 7.75
C PRO A 683 -11.99 -2.71 7.89
N SER A 684 -11.64 -3.78 8.61
CA SER A 684 -10.27 -4.28 8.61
C SER A 684 -9.89 -4.63 7.16
N PHE A 685 -9.14 -3.76 6.50
CA PHE A 685 -8.49 -4.05 5.25
C PHE A 685 -7.40 -5.07 5.54
N ASP A 686 -7.74 -6.34 5.43
CA ASP A 686 -6.77 -7.42 5.38
C ASP A 686 -6.04 -7.31 4.03
N MET A 687 -4.94 -6.56 4.04
CA MET A 687 -4.05 -6.40 2.88
C MET A 687 -2.92 -7.42 2.89
N GLY A 688 -3.04 -8.48 3.69
CA GLY A 688 -2.03 -9.52 3.86
C GLY A 688 -2.05 -10.57 2.75
N PHE A 689 -1.34 -10.32 1.65
CA PHE A 689 -0.78 -11.39 0.83
C PHE A 689 0.73 -11.51 1.12
N SER A 690 1.12 -12.49 1.94
CA SER A 690 2.53 -12.84 2.10
C SER A 690 3.04 -13.47 0.81
N THR A 691 3.96 -12.80 0.11
CA THR A 691 4.72 -13.39 -0.99
C THR A 691 6.03 -13.96 -0.46
N ASP A 692 5.95 -15.09 0.23
CA ASP A 692 7.12 -15.92 0.50
C ASP A 692 7.63 -16.52 -0.82
N GLN A 693 8.75 -16.00 -1.33
CA GLN A 693 9.97 -16.80 -1.61
C GLN A 693 11.02 -15.97 -2.35
N ASP A 694 12.17 -15.75 -1.69
CA ASP A 694 13.44 -15.51 -2.36
C ASP A 694 14.31 -16.79 -2.33
N ASN A 695 14.11 -17.60 -3.36
CA ASN A 695 15.11 -18.35 -4.11
C ASN A 695 15.92 -19.53 -3.53
N VAL A 696 15.40 -20.71 -3.90
CA VAL A 696 16.07 -21.89 -4.49
C VAL A 696 17.29 -21.59 -5.39
N GLN A 697 18.32 -22.46 -5.33
CA GLN A 697 19.08 -23.06 -6.46
C GLN A 697 20.18 -24.01 -5.90
N GLY A 698 20.53 -25.18 -6.46
CA GLY A 698 19.97 -25.95 -7.58
C GLY A 698 21.06 -26.79 -8.29
N GLN A 699 20.98 -28.13 -8.27
CA GLN A 699 21.78 -28.99 -9.17
C GLN A 699 21.12 -30.37 -9.47
N GLU A 700 21.23 -30.78 -10.74
CA GLU A 700 20.68 -31.98 -11.42
C GLU A 700 21.50 -33.27 -11.16
N ALA A 701 21.09 -34.52 -11.45
CA ALA A 701 19.78 -35.15 -11.76
C ALA A 701 19.90 -36.71 -11.79
N LEU A 702 18.78 -37.43 -11.50
CA LEU A 702 18.44 -38.83 -11.88
C LEU A 702 19.35 -40.00 -11.39
N PRO A 703 18.90 -41.28 -11.46
CA PRO A 703 17.59 -41.85 -11.10
C PRO A 703 17.71 -43.15 -10.24
N SER A 704 16.60 -43.68 -9.69
CA SER A 704 16.20 -45.12 -9.77
C SER A 704 15.11 -45.51 -8.77
N ASP A 705 14.04 -46.12 -9.29
CA ASP A 705 13.24 -47.24 -8.75
C ASP A 705 12.75 -47.19 -7.28
N LEU A 706 11.43 -47.11 -7.01
CA LEU A 706 10.46 -48.22 -7.16
C LEU A 706 10.94 -49.55 -6.54
N PHE A 707 10.35 -49.96 -5.41
CA PHE A 707 9.86 -51.34 -5.26
C PHE A 707 8.89 -51.47 -4.06
N ASN A 708 7.67 -51.97 -4.36
CA ASN A 708 6.72 -52.77 -3.56
C ASN A 708 6.58 -52.59 -2.02
N GLY A 709 5.38 -52.63 -1.43
CA GLY A 709 4.03 -52.82 -1.99
C GLY A 709 3.12 -53.70 -1.09
N SER A 710 1.82 -53.75 -1.41
CA SER A 710 0.78 -54.72 -0.94
C SER A 710 0.40 -54.80 0.56
N ALA A 711 -0.84 -55.14 0.99
CA ALA A 711 -2.18 -55.16 0.36
C ALA A 711 -3.30 -55.52 1.40
N MET A 712 -4.59 -55.37 0.99
CA MET A 712 -5.81 -56.11 1.45
C MET A 712 -6.44 -55.75 2.84
N GLN A 713 -7.69 -55.22 2.91
CA GLN A 713 -9.06 -55.84 2.89
C GLN A 713 -9.60 -56.19 4.31
N GLN A 714 -10.89 -56.15 4.71
CA GLN A 714 -12.27 -56.05 4.13
C GLN A 714 -13.17 -55.25 5.14
N ASP A 715 -14.17 -54.42 4.76
CA ASP A 715 -15.60 -54.69 4.43
C ASP A 715 -16.49 -55.11 5.65
N GLN A 716 -17.76 -54.70 5.92
CA GLN A 716 -18.97 -54.49 5.08
C GLN A 716 -20.13 -53.64 5.72
N ASN A 717 -21.06 -53.11 4.89
CA ASN A 717 -22.56 -52.88 5.05
C ASN A 717 -23.18 -52.08 6.26
N GLY A 718 -24.29 -51.30 6.16
CA GLY A 718 -25.10 -50.76 5.04
C GLY A 718 -26.56 -50.29 5.39
N VAL A 719 -27.06 -49.22 4.70
CA VAL A 719 -28.49 -48.85 4.38
C VAL A 719 -29.40 -47.99 5.35
N TYR A 720 -30.22 -47.10 4.72
CA TYR A 720 -31.18 -46.02 5.14
C TYR A 720 -32.67 -46.49 5.38
N PRO A 721 -33.80 -45.66 5.47
CA PRO A 721 -34.09 -44.21 5.80
C PRO A 721 -35.37 -43.91 6.70
N GLY A 722 -35.68 -42.62 7.06
CA GLY A 722 -37.03 -41.99 6.82
C GLY A 722 -38.05 -41.52 7.93
N THR A 723 -38.11 -40.18 8.20
CA THR A 723 -39.30 -39.23 8.33
C THR A 723 -40.46 -39.26 9.41
N ALA A 724 -40.83 -38.04 9.91
CA ALA A 724 -42.16 -37.49 10.37
C ALA A 724 -42.72 -37.77 11.83
N GLU A 725 -43.62 -37.00 12.52
CA GLU A 725 -44.24 -35.63 12.42
C GLU A 725 -45.01 -35.15 13.73
N LYS A 726 -45.22 -33.81 13.94
CA LYS A 726 -46.33 -33.07 14.68
C LYS A 726 -46.63 -33.31 16.21
N ALA A 727 -47.32 -32.47 17.05
CA ALA A 727 -47.80 -31.06 17.06
C ALA A 727 -48.47 -30.60 18.43
N MET A 728 -48.72 -29.28 18.63
CA MET A 728 -49.76 -28.58 19.50
C MET A 728 -49.70 -28.65 21.07
N ASP A 729 -50.23 -27.71 21.92
CA ASP A 729 -50.71 -26.29 21.86
C ASP A 729 -51.15 -25.79 23.30
N VAL A 730 -51.57 -24.50 23.48
CA VAL A 730 -52.52 -23.90 24.50
C VAL A 730 -52.00 -22.92 25.61
N THR A 731 -52.65 -21.73 25.65
CA THR A 731 -52.59 -20.53 26.56
C THR A 731 -53.74 -20.48 27.64
N PRO A 732 -54.13 -19.39 28.40
CA PRO A 732 -53.57 -18.02 28.71
C PRO A 732 -53.72 -17.46 30.18
N MET A 733 -53.25 -16.21 30.44
CA MET A 733 -53.88 -15.07 31.22
C MET A 733 -53.15 -14.37 32.41
N SER A 734 -52.76 -13.10 32.16
CA SER A 734 -53.08 -11.84 32.89
C SER A 734 -52.32 -11.26 34.11
N GLN A 735 -51.94 -9.97 33.94
CA GLN A 735 -52.10 -8.78 34.83
C GLN A 735 -50.94 -8.14 35.64
N ASN A 736 -50.92 -6.80 35.53
CA ASN A 736 -50.49 -5.73 36.46
C ASN A 736 -49.09 -5.10 36.38
N THR A 737 -49.09 -3.78 36.60
CA THR A 737 -47.97 -2.83 36.53
C THR A 737 -47.59 -2.32 37.92
N GLU A 738 -46.30 -2.03 38.14
CA GLU A 738 -45.86 -1.08 39.18
C GLU A 738 -44.50 -0.46 38.80
N SER A 739 -44.23 0.76 39.27
CA SER A 739 -43.06 1.57 38.87
C SER A 739 -42.02 1.66 39.99
N ILE A 740 -40.73 1.43 39.68
CA ILE A 740 -39.62 1.62 40.62
C ILE A 740 -38.52 2.48 39.98
N THR A 741 -38.06 3.50 40.70
CA THR A 741 -36.89 4.33 40.35
C THR A 741 -35.71 4.06 41.28
N THR A 742 -34.53 3.71 40.73
CA THR A 742 -33.15 3.94 41.24
C THR A 742 -32.17 3.01 40.48
N PRO A 743 -30.83 3.19 40.58
CA PRO A 743 -30.02 4.42 40.53
C PRO A 743 -28.91 4.33 39.44
N GLY A 744 -28.09 5.37 39.27
CA GLY A 744 -27.06 5.41 38.22
C GLY A 744 -25.89 4.43 38.40
N LEU A 745 -25.41 3.82 37.31
CA LEU A 745 -24.19 3.00 37.30
C LEU A 745 -22.94 3.88 37.15
N SER A 746 -21.98 3.69 38.05
CA SER A 746 -20.59 4.10 37.82
C SER A 746 -19.90 3.09 36.91
N SER A 747 -19.08 3.56 35.97
CA SER A 747 -18.27 2.67 35.12
C SER A 747 -17.16 2.00 35.95
N GLN A 748 -17.33 0.74 36.31
CA GLN A 748 -16.23 -0.05 36.88
C GLN A 748 -15.13 -0.23 35.81
N LYS A 749 -13.89 0.11 36.16
CA LYS A 749 -12.70 -0.07 35.31
C LYS A 749 -11.86 -1.23 35.85
N CYS A 750 -11.21 -1.97 34.96
CA CYS A 750 -10.22 -2.99 35.28
C CYS A 750 -8.96 -2.78 34.44
N SER A 751 -7.81 -3.23 34.96
CA SER A 751 -6.49 -3.13 34.31
C SER A 751 -6.20 -4.29 33.32
N CYS A 752 -7.19 -5.10 32.97
CA CYS A 752 -7.00 -6.29 32.12
C CYS A 752 -6.45 -5.98 30.72
N ILE A 753 -6.63 -4.76 30.20
CA ILE A 753 -6.02 -4.32 28.94
C ILE A 753 -4.51 -4.06 29.06
N GLU A 754 -4.05 -3.58 30.21
CA GLU A 754 -2.62 -3.34 30.49
C GLU A 754 -1.85 -4.66 30.48
N LEU A 755 -2.45 -5.74 31.00
CA LEU A 755 -1.89 -7.09 30.97
C LEU A 755 -1.75 -7.66 29.55
N VAL A 756 -2.66 -7.30 28.62
CA VAL A 756 -2.57 -7.72 27.21
C VAL A 756 -1.48 -6.92 26.49
N ASN A 757 -1.46 -5.60 26.68
CA ASN A 757 -0.44 -4.73 26.08
C ASN A 757 0.97 -5.08 26.56
N GLN A 758 1.13 -5.43 27.84
CA GLN A 758 2.41 -5.90 28.39
C GLN A 758 2.90 -7.18 27.71
N HIS A 759 2.03 -8.15 27.44
CA HIS A 759 2.40 -9.37 26.71
C HIS A 759 2.95 -9.06 25.31
N PHE A 760 2.27 -8.23 24.53
CA PHE A 760 2.72 -7.88 23.18
C PHE A 760 4.04 -7.08 23.21
N SER A 761 4.19 -6.14 24.15
CA SER A 761 5.44 -5.39 24.33
C SER A 761 6.62 -6.26 24.77
N ASP A 762 6.39 -7.30 25.59
CA ASP A 762 7.46 -8.17 26.08
C ASP A 762 7.87 -9.24 25.04
N ILE A 763 6.94 -9.71 24.22
CA ILE A 763 7.19 -10.83 23.30
C ILE A 763 7.94 -10.43 22.03
N GLU A 764 7.65 -9.24 21.46
CA GLU A 764 8.39 -8.67 20.32
C GLU A 764 9.90 -8.53 20.61
N SER A 765 10.27 -8.43 21.90
CA SER A 765 11.66 -8.25 22.33
C SER A 765 12.44 -9.56 22.58
N SER A 766 11.78 -10.72 22.63
CA SER A 766 12.37 -11.92 23.27
C SER A 766 12.45 -13.19 22.41
N LEU A 767 11.67 -13.28 21.32
CA LEU A 767 11.35 -14.50 20.54
C LEU A 767 12.45 -15.55 20.38
N GLU A 768 13.69 -15.16 20.08
CA GLU A 768 14.82 -16.07 19.81
C GLU A 768 15.48 -16.69 21.06
N THR A 769 15.08 -16.30 22.27
CA THR A 769 15.78 -16.63 23.52
C THR A 769 14.91 -17.39 24.53
N PHE A 770 15.54 -18.04 25.50
CA PHE A 770 14.83 -18.63 26.65
C PHE A 770 14.05 -17.61 27.52
N GLN A 771 14.22 -16.30 27.32
CA GLN A 771 13.36 -15.30 27.97
C GLN A 771 11.92 -15.35 27.43
N THR A 772 11.69 -15.80 26.18
CA THR A 772 10.35 -16.01 25.63
C THR A 772 9.51 -16.92 26.53
N LEU A 773 10.09 -18.00 27.07
CA LEU A 773 9.37 -18.90 27.99
C LEU A 773 9.03 -18.24 29.33
N LYS A 774 9.84 -17.29 29.80
CA LYS A 774 9.54 -16.52 31.01
C LYS A 774 8.39 -15.55 30.77
N VAL A 775 8.40 -14.85 29.63
CA VAL A 775 7.31 -13.96 29.19
C VAL A 775 6.02 -14.77 29.03
N LEU A 776 6.04 -15.88 28.28
CA LEU A 776 4.86 -16.72 28.05
C LEU A 776 4.28 -17.31 29.35
N LYS A 777 5.09 -17.68 30.34
CA LYS A 777 4.63 -18.06 31.69
C LYS A 777 3.87 -16.94 32.40
N GLN A 778 4.41 -15.73 32.35
CA GLN A 778 3.77 -14.54 32.92
C GLN A 778 2.48 -14.18 32.16
N SER A 779 2.45 -14.40 30.85
CA SER A 779 1.27 -14.20 30.01
C SER A 779 0.17 -15.23 30.27
N LEU A 780 0.51 -16.51 30.54
CA LEU A 780 -0.46 -17.53 30.99
C LEU A 780 -1.09 -17.17 32.34
N ALA A 781 -0.31 -16.63 33.28
CA ALA A 781 -0.83 -16.14 34.56
C ALA A 781 -1.77 -14.94 34.34
N SER A 782 -1.38 -13.99 33.49
CA SER A 782 -2.19 -12.83 33.11
C SER A 782 -3.51 -13.22 32.44
N ALA A 783 -3.48 -14.19 31.53
CA ALA A 783 -4.66 -14.75 30.87
C ALA A 783 -5.63 -15.40 31.88
N ARG A 784 -5.12 -16.06 32.93
CA ARG A 784 -5.96 -16.57 34.03
C ARG A 784 -6.64 -15.45 34.80
N THR A 785 -5.91 -14.38 35.15
CA THR A 785 -6.48 -13.20 35.83
C THR A 785 -7.57 -12.51 34.98
N ILE A 786 -7.38 -12.43 33.66
CA ILE A 786 -8.40 -11.88 32.74
C ILE A 786 -9.62 -12.82 32.67
N LEU A 787 -9.41 -14.14 32.58
CA LEU A 787 -10.49 -15.14 32.53
C LEU A 787 -11.35 -15.12 33.80
N GLU A 788 -10.76 -14.90 34.96
CA GLU A 788 -11.48 -14.80 36.24
C GLU A 788 -12.18 -13.45 36.43
N CYS A 789 -11.77 -12.41 35.70
CA CYS A 789 -12.28 -11.04 35.88
C CYS A 789 -13.80 -10.93 35.66
N THR A 790 -14.50 -10.33 36.62
CA THR A 790 -15.95 -10.11 36.61
C THR A 790 -16.35 -8.83 35.89
N VAL A 791 -15.53 -7.76 35.95
CA VAL A 791 -15.69 -6.54 35.15
C VAL A 791 -15.44 -6.83 33.67
N CYS A 792 -14.51 -7.73 33.41
CA CYS A 792 -14.38 -8.54 32.20
C CYS A 792 -15.77 -9.00 31.71
N PHE A 793 -16.21 -10.12 32.25
CA PHE A 793 -17.37 -10.85 31.75
C PHE A 793 -18.66 -10.43 32.46
N GLN A 794 -18.89 -9.12 32.57
CA GLN A 794 -20.17 -8.58 33.02
C GLN A 794 -21.20 -8.67 31.89
N SER A 795 -22.41 -9.12 32.21
CA SER A 795 -23.52 -9.27 31.26
C SER A 795 -24.01 -7.91 30.72
N ILE A 796 -23.51 -7.51 29.56
CA ILE A 796 -23.97 -6.31 28.85
C ILE A 796 -25.16 -6.72 27.99
N LYS A 797 -26.35 -6.16 28.26
CA LYS A 797 -27.60 -6.40 27.51
C LYS A 797 -27.61 -5.74 26.10
N SER A 798 -26.54 -5.87 25.34
CA SER A 798 -26.38 -5.33 24.00
C SER A 798 -25.73 -6.38 23.09
N PRO A 799 -26.20 -6.60 21.85
CA PRO A 799 -25.73 -7.67 20.97
C PRO A 799 -24.34 -7.40 20.34
N ARG A 800 -23.51 -6.55 20.94
CA ARG A 800 -22.14 -6.31 20.52
C ARG A 800 -21.20 -7.29 21.22
N THR A 801 -20.18 -7.74 20.49
CA THR A 801 -19.14 -8.67 20.97
C THR A 801 -18.62 -8.30 22.36
N SER A 802 -18.62 -9.25 23.30
CA SER A 802 -18.09 -8.98 24.63
C SER A 802 -16.61 -8.60 24.51
N ARG A 803 -16.21 -7.51 25.19
CA ARG A 803 -14.85 -6.91 25.16
C ARG A 803 -13.74 -7.93 25.52
N ASN A 804 -14.15 -9.06 26.07
CA ASN A 804 -13.36 -10.08 26.75
C ASN A 804 -12.93 -11.16 25.78
N VAL A 805 -13.78 -11.47 24.80
CA VAL A 805 -13.45 -12.36 23.69
C VAL A 805 -12.30 -11.78 22.88
N TYR A 806 -12.29 -10.46 22.66
CA TYR A 806 -11.20 -9.79 21.96
C TYR A 806 -9.91 -9.74 22.81
N LEU A 807 -9.99 -9.29 24.08
CA LEU A 807 -8.82 -9.16 24.96
C LEU A 807 -8.20 -10.51 25.36
N LEU A 808 -9.00 -11.48 25.82
CA LEU A 808 -8.49 -12.79 26.21
C LEU A 808 -8.21 -13.69 24.99
N GLY A 809 -9.00 -13.54 23.92
CA GLY A 809 -8.79 -14.31 22.70
C GLY A 809 -7.52 -13.95 21.95
N SER A 810 -7.23 -12.65 21.77
CA SER A 810 -5.96 -12.20 21.18
C SER A 810 -4.76 -12.66 22.00
N LEU A 811 -4.82 -12.51 23.33
CA LEU A 811 -3.76 -12.97 24.24
C LEU A 811 -3.55 -14.49 24.16
N LEU A 812 -4.60 -15.31 24.24
CA LEU A 812 -4.46 -16.78 24.17
C LEU A 812 -4.00 -17.26 22.79
N SER A 813 -4.43 -16.60 21.70
CA SER A 813 -3.96 -16.92 20.35
C SER A 813 -2.47 -16.59 20.17
N SER A 814 -2.04 -15.42 20.64
CA SER A 814 -0.64 -14.98 20.59
C SER A 814 0.27 -15.90 21.42
N ILE A 815 -0.13 -16.25 22.65
CA ILE A 815 0.57 -17.23 23.49
C ILE A 815 0.68 -18.59 22.76
N GLY A 816 -0.39 -19.05 22.11
CA GLY A 816 -0.41 -20.30 21.34
C GLY A 816 0.61 -20.30 20.21
N SER A 817 0.50 -19.36 19.26
CA SER A 817 1.45 -19.23 18.14
C SER A 817 2.89 -19.13 18.64
N SER A 818 3.15 -18.26 19.62
CA SER A 818 4.50 -18.01 20.14
C SER A 818 5.15 -19.23 20.80
N TYR A 819 4.39 -20.15 21.43
CA TYR A 819 4.95 -21.42 21.90
C TYR A 819 5.37 -22.33 20.72
N GLY A 820 4.57 -22.35 19.65
CA GLY A 820 4.89 -23.05 18.41
C GLY A 820 6.14 -22.48 17.73
N ASP A 821 6.19 -21.17 17.56
CA ASP A 821 7.29 -20.44 16.91
C ASP A 821 8.60 -20.60 17.71
N PHE A 822 8.56 -20.45 19.04
CA PHE A 822 9.72 -20.70 19.90
C PHE A 822 10.23 -22.13 19.76
N PHE A 823 9.35 -23.13 19.81
CA PHE A 823 9.76 -24.53 19.68
C PHE A 823 10.31 -24.82 18.27
N TYR A 824 9.73 -24.25 17.23
CA TYR A 824 10.19 -24.38 15.86
C TYR A 824 11.59 -23.76 15.66
N ALA A 825 11.83 -22.56 16.18
CA ALA A 825 13.14 -21.90 16.16
C ALA A 825 14.20 -22.73 16.93
N GLN A 826 13.87 -23.22 18.13
CA GLN A 826 14.76 -24.11 18.88
C GLN A 826 15.00 -25.45 18.17
N LYS A 827 14.01 -25.96 17.43
CA LYS A 827 14.15 -27.18 16.60
C LYS A 827 15.07 -26.96 15.41
N GLN A 828 15.03 -25.80 14.76
CA GLN A 828 16.00 -25.44 13.71
C GLN A 828 17.44 -25.41 14.24
N GLN A 829 17.68 -24.80 15.41
CA GLN A 829 19.01 -24.78 16.05
C GLN A 829 19.56 -26.20 16.32
N THR A 830 18.71 -27.21 16.56
CA THR A 830 19.18 -28.61 16.66
C THR A 830 19.68 -29.21 15.35
N GLY A 831 19.16 -28.75 14.21
CA GLY A 831 19.61 -29.20 12.89
C GLY A 831 21.08 -28.84 12.67
N GLU A 832 21.45 -27.59 12.95
CA GLU A 832 22.82 -27.09 12.82
C GLU A 832 23.78 -27.77 13.81
N SER A 833 23.33 -27.99 15.05
CA SER A 833 24.10 -28.74 16.07
C SER A 833 24.34 -30.19 15.66
N SER A 834 23.36 -30.82 15.01
CA SER A 834 23.44 -32.22 14.53
C SER A 834 24.39 -32.37 13.33
N VAL A 835 24.49 -31.36 12.47
CA VAL A 835 25.42 -31.33 11.33
C VAL A 835 26.87 -31.06 11.79
N SER A 836 27.06 -30.25 12.83
CA SER A 836 28.39 -29.92 13.38
C SER A 836 28.93 -30.92 14.41
N GLY A 837 28.10 -31.86 14.89
CA GLY A 837 28.48 -32.84 15.93
C GLY A 837 28.73 -32.23 17.31
N THR A 838 28.34 -30.97 17.52
CA THR A 838 28.53 -30.26 18.79
C THR A 838 27.29 -30.44 19.67
N PRO A 839 27.41 -30.85 20.94
CA PRO A 839 26.26 -30.97 21.83
C PRO A 839 25.79 -29.60 22.32
N ILE A 840 24.48 -29.43 22.46
CA ILE A 840 23.82 -28.20 22.91
C ILE A 840 24.02 -28.05 24.40
N ARG A 841 24.53 -26.89 24.83
CA ARG A 841 24.79 -26.61 26.25
C ARG A 841 23.69 -25.71 26.81
N LEU A 842 23.05 -26.19 27.88
CA LEU A 842 22.08 -25.44 28.66
C LEU A 842 22.65 -25.17 30.05
N VAL A 843 22.47 -23.96 30.57
CA VAL A 843 22.79 -23.67 31.97
C VAL A 843 21.48 -23.50 32.73
N VAL A 844 21.22 -24.39 33.68
CA VAL A 844 19.96 -24.48 34.42
C VAL A 844 20.20 -24.15 35.90
N GLY A 845 19.57 -23.09 36.40
CA GLY A 845 19.66 -22.64 37.79
C GLY A 845 19.07 -21.24 37.97
N GLN A 846 19.16 -20.67 39.18
CA GLN A 846 18.74 -19.29 39.46
C GLN A 846 19.95 -18.37 39.63
N GLN A 847 19.97 -17.26 38.88
CA GLN A 847 20.90 -16.16 39.17
C GLN A 847 20.48 -15.44 40.48
N PRO A 848 21.45 -14.91 41.26
CA PRO A 848 22.84 -14.67 40.89
C PRO A 848 23.87 -15.69 41.42
N ASP A 849 23.46 -16.73 42.15
CA ASP A 849 24.41 -17.64 42.82
C ASP A 849 24.97 -18.71 41.86
N ALA A 850 26.20 -18.51 41.39
CA ALA A 850 26.87 -19.40 40.43
C ALA A 850 27.13 -20.84 40.91
N ARG A 851 26.76 -21.18 42.16
CA ARG A 851 26.88 -22.54 42.72
C ARG A 851 25.65 -23.42 42.45
N ASP A 852 24.51 -22.81 42.14
CA ASP A 852 23.25 -23.51 41.85
C ASP A 852 22.95 -23.60 40.35
N MET A 853 23.93 -23.27 39.50
CA MET A 853 23.87 -23.33 38.05
C MET A 853 24.50 -24.64 37.54
N VAL A 854 23.68 -25.50 36.92
CA VAL A 854 24.11 -26.79 36.35
C VAL A 854 24.19 -26.67 34.84
N GLU A 855 25.37 -26.92 34.27
CA GLU A 855 25.57 -27.02 32.82
C GLU A 855 25.19 -28.44 32.34
N LEU A 856 24.13 -28.54 31.53
CA LEU A 856 23.67 -29.77 30.87
C LEU A 856 24.11 -29.73 29.41
N SER A 857 24.81 -30.77 28.97
CA SER A 857 25.21 -30.95 27.57
C SER A 857 24.33 -32.03 26.94
N LEU A 858 23.45 -31.65 26.01
CA LEU A 858 22.46 -32.52 25.39
C LEU A 858 22.70 -32.67 23.88
N GLU A 859 22.58 -33.88 23.36
CA GLU A 859 22.53 -34.11 21.92
C GLU A 859 21.18 -33.64 21.36
N GLY A 860 21.12 -33.25 20.08
CA GLY A 860 19.94 -32.65 19.45
C GLY A 860 18.62 -33.37 19.76
N PRO A 861 18.50 -34.71 19.56
CA PRO A 861 17.29 -35.45 19.89
C PRO A 861 16.92 -35.42 21.38
N SER A 862 17.91 -35.44 22.28
CA SER A 862 17.70 -35.33 23.73
C SER A 862 17.28 -33.91 24.15
N TYR A 863 17.77 -32.88 23.44
CA TYR A 863 17.36 -31.50 23.65
C TYR A 863 15.90 -31.27 23.22
N ILE A 864 15.48 -31.80 22.05
CA ILE A 864 14.07 -31.76 21.64
C ILE A 864 13.19 -32.47 22.65
N ALA A 865 13.55 -33.69 23.08
CA ALA A 865 12.78 -34.42 24.09
C ALA A 865 12.69 -33.66 25.43
N PHE A 866 13.76 -32.95 25.83
CA PHE A 866 13.78 -32.08 27.00
C PHE A 866 12.84 -30.86 26.86
N LEU A 867 12.84 -30.19 25.70
CA LEU A 867 11.93 -29.08 25.42
C LEU A 867 10.47 -29.54 25.40
N GLN A 868 10.16 -30.65 24.71
CA GLN A 868 8.82 -31.24 24.66
C GLN A 868 8.31 -31.58 26.06
N ALA A 869 9.15 -32.20 26.90
CA ALA A 869 8.81 -32.51 28.28
C ALA A 869 8.61 -31.25 29.14
N SER A 870 9.39 -30.20 28.91
CA SER A 870 9.33 -28.94 29.66
C SER A 870 8.08 -28.11 29.33
N LEU A 871 7.72 -28.01 28.04
CA LEU A 871 6.58 -27.20 27.58
C LEU A 871 5.22 -27.87 27.81
N LYS A 872 5.19 -29.19 28.04
CA LYS A 872 3.93 -29.96 28.18
C LYS A 872 2.98 -29.37 29.24
N GLY A 873 3.49 -29.02 30.42
CA GLY A 873 2.66 -28.46 31.50
C GLY A 873 2.12 -27.06 31.21
N GLU A 874 2.79 -26.31 30.33
CA GLU A 874 2.39 -24.97 29.89
C GLU A 874 1.31 -25.06 28.80
N LEU A 875 1.46 -25.99 27.85
CA LEU A 875 0.42 -26.33 26.87
C LEU A 875 -0.85 -26.86 27.53
N ASP A 876 -0.73 -27.78 28.51
CA ASP A 876 -1.86 -28.27 29.30
C ASP A 876 -2.57 -27.15 30.07
N CYS A 877 -1.86 -26.07 30.45
CA CYS A 877 -2.45 -24.88 31.05
C CYS A 877 -3.15 -24.00 30.00
N LEU A 878 -2.54 -23.84 28.83
CA LEU A 878 -3.08 -23.04 27.72
C LEU A 878 -4.40 -23.62 27.19
N VAL A 879 -4.46 -24.95 27.01
CA VAL A 879 -5.71 -25.67 26.65
C VAL A 879 -6.83 -25.37 27.64
N LYS A 880 -6.57 -25.50 28.95
CA LYS A 880 -7.56 -25.21 30.01
C LYS A 880 -8.02 -23.76 30.01
N LEU A 881 -7.17 -22.81 29.63
CA LEU A 881 -7.56 -21.40 29.49
C LEU A 881 -8.42 -21.17 28.24
N GLY A 882 -8.15 -21.86 27.13
CA GLY A 882 -8.99 -21.85 25.93
C GLY A 882 -10.37 -22.48 26.17
N GLU A 883 -10.43 -23.63 26.84
CA GLU A 883 -11.67 -24.28 27.31
C GLU A 883 -12.42 -23.38 28.31
N GLY A 884 -11.69 -22.70 29.19
CA GLY A 884 -12.23 -21.72 30.13
C GLY A 884 -12.88 -20.53 29.44
N LEU A 885 -12.21 -19.93 28.45
CA LEU A 885 -12.77 -18.86 27.60
C LEU A 885 -14.04 -19.34 26.88
N ALA A 886 -14.00 -20.53 26.26
CA ALA A 886 -15.16 -21.13 25.61
C ALA A 886 -16.34 -21.29 26.59
N THR A 887 -16.06 -21.80 27.80
CA THR A 887 -17.07 -22.02 28.85
C THR A 887 -17.67 -20.71 29.35
N ARG A 888 -16.84 -19.69 29.65
CA ARG A 888 -17.29 -18.35 30.06
C ARG A 888 -18.12 -17.67 28.96
N GLN A 889 -17.76 -17.84 27.70
CA GLN A 889 -18.52 -17.27 26.57
C GLN A 889 -19.85 -17.99 26.36
N SER A 890 -19.89 -19.33 26.45
CA SER A 890 -21.16 -20.07 26.46
C SER A 890 -22.06 -19.67 27.62
N GLN A 891 -21.51 -19.52 28.83
CA GLN A 891 -22.26 -19.07 30.01
C GLN A 891 -22.91 -17.69 29.79
N LEU A 892 -22.17 -16.70 29.26
CA LEU A 892 -22.71 -15.38 28.91
C LEU A 892 -23.88 -15.42 27.91
N HIS A 893 -23.93 -16.43 27.05
CA HIS A 893 -25.01 -16.62 26.08
C HIS A 893 -26.17 -17.50 26.58
N THR A 894 -26.03 -18.13 27.75
CA THR A 894 -27.07 -18.96 28.39
C THR A 894 -27.59 -18.39 29.71
N GLU A 895 -26.97 -17.34 30.23
CA GLU A 895 -27.36 -16.65 31.47
C GLU A 895 -28.80 -16.12 31.38
N GLY A 896 -29.65 -16.47 32.35
CA GLY A 896 -31.08 -16.18 32.35
C GLY A 896 -31.96 -17.16 31.57
N HIS A 897 -31.38 -18.23 30.98
CA HIS A 897 -32.08 -19.31 30.27
C HIS A 897 -31.90 -20.70 30.93
N GLU A 898 -31.42 -20.74 32.17
CA GLU A 898 -31.08 -21.97 32.89
C GLU A 898 -32.29 -22.92 32.97
N ASN A 899 -33.46 -22.34 33.28
CA ASN A 899 -34.73 -23.04 33.52
C ASN A 899 -35.62 -23.21 32.27
N CYS A 900 -35.19 -22.79 31.07
CA CYS A 900 -36.00 -23.00 29.86
C CYS A 900 -35.99 -24.48 29.44
N GLU A 901 -37.15 -25.07 29.13
CA GLU A 901 -37.24 -26.42 28.56
C GLU A 901 -37.41 -26.37 27.04
N THR A 902 -36.78 -27.30 26.33
CA THR A 902 -36.72 -27.32 24.86
C THR A 902 -38.13 -27.46 24.26
N GLY A 903 -38.55 -26.52 23.43
CA GLY A 903 -39.90 -26.50 22.85
C GLY A 903 -40.97 -25.79 23.69
N THR A 904 -40.59 -25.01 24.71
CA THR A 904 -41.50 -24.10 25.44
C THR A 904 -41.12 -22.64 25.22
N SER A 905 -42.12 -21.77 25.01
CA SER A 905 -41.86 -20.34 24.77
C SER A 905 -41.24 -19.68 26.00
N CYS A 906 -40.06 -19.09 25.82
CA CYS A 906 -39.29 -18.47 26.90
C CYS A 906 -40.08 -17.33 27.59
N SER A 907 -40.16 -17.36 28.92
CA SER A 907 -40.89 -16.36 29.71
C SER A 907 -40.29 -14.94 29.66
N ASN A 908 -39.11 -14.76 29.07
CA ASN A 908 -38.48 -13.46 28.86
C ASN A 908 -38.96 -12.74 27.57
N THR A 909 -39.86 -13.33 26.76
CA THR A 909 -40.37 -12.73 25.52
C THR A 909 -41.86 -12.37 25.57
N GLU A 910 -42.26 -11.45 26.47
CA GLU A 910 -43.59 -10.85 26.39
C GLU A 910 -43.72 -9.88 25.20
N SER A 911 -44.30 -10.40 24.11
CA SER A 911 -44.82 -9.70 22.92
C SER A 911 -43.82 -8.95 22.03
N LEU A 912 -43.59 -9.46 20.81
CA LEU A 912 -43.25 -8.68 19.59
C LEU A 912 -43.46 -9.54 18.32
N PRO A 913 -43.70 -8.94 17.13
CA PRO A 913 -44.12 -9.69 15.93
C PRO A 913 -43.02 -10.48 15.19
N THR A 914 -43.47 -11.41 14.36
CA THR A 914 -42.68 -12.33 13.53
C THR A 914 -41.84 -11.63 12.45
N THR A 915 -40.54 -11.44 12.67
CA THR A 915 -39.46 -11.29 11.65
C THR A 915 -38.11 -11.06 12.36
N LYS A 916 -37.51 -12.09 12.98
CA LYS A 916 -36.37 -11.84 13.89
C LYS A 916 -35.17 -12.79 13.87
N HIS A 917 -34.12 -12.21 14.44
CA HIS A 917 -32.68 -12.48 14.36
C HIS A 917 -32.25 -13.53 15.41
N PRO A 918 -31.14 -14.28 15.22
CA PRO A 918 -30.72 -15.36 16.13
C PRO A 918 -30.43 -14.97 17.59
N THR A 919 -30.39 -13.67 17.91
CA THR A 919 -30.27 -13.14 19.27
C THR A 919 -31.57 -13.15 20.08
N GLU A 920 -32.69 -13.56 19.49
CA GLU A 920 -34.02 -13.60 20.14
C GLU A 920 -34.67 -14.99 20.14
N VAL A 921 -33.88 -16.02 19.83
CA VAL A 921 -34.26 -17.43 19.95
C VAL A 921 -33.65 -17.99 21.24
N CYS A 922 -34.34 -18.92 21.90
CA CYS A 922 -33.82 -19.57 23.10
C CYS A 922 -32.47 -20.26 22.79
N PRO A 923 -31.40 -20.06 23.59
CA PRO A 923 -30.09 -20.68 23.34
C PRO A 923 -30.06 -22.21 23.51
N LYS A 924 -31.21 -22.85 23.80
CA LYS A 924 -31.42 -24.31 23.75
C LYS A 924 -32.09 -24.79 22.45
N GLU A 925 -32.52 -23.90 21.57
CA GLU A 925 -33.16 -24.21 20.28
C GLU A 925 -32.25 -23.89 19.07
N VAL A 926 -31.14 -23.17 19.29
CA VAL A 926 -30.12 -22.84 18.28
C VAL A 926 -28.74 -23.13 18.87
N ASP A 927 -27.85 -23.73 18.07
CA ASP A 927 -26.44 -23.85 18.44
C ASP A 927 -25.78 -22.46 18.45
N MET A 928 -25.52 -21.96 19.65
CA MET A 928 -24.92 -20.64 19.84
C MET A 928 -23.49 -20.55 19.29
N THR A 929 -22.78 -21.68 19.13
CA THR A 929 -21.40 -21.68 18.61
C THR A 929 -21.36 -21.37 17.11
N THR A 930 -22.35 -21.82 16.34
CA THR A 930 -22.51 -21.45 14.92
C THR A 930 -23.28 -20.15 14.71
N ALA A 931 -24.19 -19.77 15.62
CA ALA A 931 -25.03 -18.59 15.48
C ALA A 931 -24.38 -17.26 15.92
N CYS A 932 -23.42 -17.27 16.85
CA CYS A 932 -22.86 -16.06 17.43
C CYS A 932 -21.40 -15.80 17.01
N ALA A 933 -21.18 -14.64 16.36
CA ALA A 933 -19.90 -14.25 15.75
C ALA A 933 -18.68 -14.29 16.69
N CYS A 934 -18.88 -14.14 18.00
CA CYS A 934 -17.85 -14.21 19.03
C CYS A 934 -17.22 -15.61 19.21
N PHE A 935 -17.93 -16.68 18.87
CA PHE A 935 -17.36 -18.04 18.94
C PHE A 935 -16.29 -18.28 17.87
N ARG A 936 -16.28 -17.50 16.77
CA ARG A 936 -15.19 -17.56 15.78
C ARG A 936 -13.82 -17.26 16.40
N THR A 937 -13.74 -16.33 17.36
CA THR A 937 -12.50 -16.06 18.10
C THR A 937 -12.16 -17.18 19.09
N VAL A 938 -13.17 -17.83 19.68
CA VAL A 938 -12.97 -19.03 20.52
C VAL A 938 -12.40 -20.18 19.68
N ASP A 939 -12.87 -20.35 18.44
CA ASP A 939 -12.39 -21.39 17.54
C ASP A 939 -11.02 -21.06 16.93
N GLN A 940 -10.72 -19.77 16.66
CA GLN A 940 -9.35 -19.31 16.34
C GLN A 940 -8.37 -19.63 17.46
N VAL A 941 -8.73 -19.35 18.72
CA VAL A 941 -7.90 -19.71 19.89
C VAL A 941 -7.70 -21.22 19.98
N LYS A 942 -8.75 -22.04 19.81
CA LYS A 942 -8.60 -23.51 19.77
C LYS A 942 -7.68 -23.96 18.64
N ALA A 943 -7.78 -23.36 17.45
CA ALA A 943 -6.93 -23.70 16.31
C ALA A 943 -5.46 -23.36 16.57
N ALA A 944 -5.16 -22.17 17.10
CA ALA A 944 -3.80 -21.77 17.48
C ALA A 944 -3.20 -22.70 18.55
N ILE A 945 -3.99 -23.09 19.55
CA ILE A 945 -3.57 -24.04 20.60
C ILE A 945 -3.32 -25.43 20.02
N ALA A 946 -4.23 -25.94 19.18
CA ALA A 946 -4.09 -27.25 18.54
C ALA A 946 -2.87 -27.30 17.60
N GLU A 947 -2.59 -26.21 16.89
CA GLU A 947 -1.42 -26.09 16.02
C GLU A 947 -0.12 -26.03 16.82
N ALA A 948 -0.07 -25.27 17.92
CA ALA A 948 1.07 -25.29 18.84
C ALA A 948 1.32 -26.70 19.43
N GLN A 949 0.26 -27.41 19.84
CA GLN A 949 0.36 -28.80 20.28
C GLN A 949 0.87 -29.72 19.16
N ARG A 950 0.43 -29.52 17.91
CA ARG A 950 0.88 -30.29 16.74
C ARG A 950 2.35 -30.05 16.43
N ILE A 951 2.79 -28.79 16.42
CA ILE A 951 4.19 -28.38 16.18
C ILE A 951 5.11 -28.95 17.26
N ILE A 952 4.71 -28.87 18.53
CA ILE A 952 5.52 -29.32 19.66
C ILE A 952 5.54 -30.85 19.81
N SER A 953 4.48 -31.55 19.40
CA SER A 953 4.41 -33.02 19.47
C SER A 953 5.05 -33.74 18.27
N ALA A 954 5.42 -33.00 17.21
CA ALA A 954 6.05 -33.51 15.98
C ALA A 954 7.56 -33.23 15.94
#